data_AF-A0A918GN43-F1
#
_entry.id   AF-A0A918GN43-F1
#
_cell.length_a   1.000
_cell.length_b   1.000
_cell.length_c   1.000
_cell.angle_alpha   90.00
_cell.angle_beta   90.00
_cell.angle_gamma   90.00
#
_symmetry.space_group_name_H-M   'P 1'
#
loop_
_entity.id
_entity.type
_entity.pdbx_description
1 polymer ?
#
loop_
_entity_poly.entity_id
_entity_poly.type
_entity_poly.pdbx_seq_one_letter_code
_entity_poly.pdbx_strand_id
1 'polypeptide(L)'
;MSEHLRKALAAVRFNSAETPDDVWHTSPSHVDGLHFAVEQRIQAGIADAKASTGASPVGLVLQGQKGVGKTHLLGSARRAVQREGGYFFLVELTAGKVFWDDVADAMRSELRRPDDNGRLQLTVLLRQLCATADVPEPVARAVLDEAPLTPDDLRAFVNHLRKIDSRIAVECADAIRALVLYGSEHADIAMAYLQGLPDAGDDLRRWGIQAPSKSSRFLVRDLSRVLALTGPCVIAIDQLDTLVNRGQDAVDEGVTNAELAQEIALIADGLMQLRETTRRTLSIVACLPNTWKQLHSIASDTVFDRFTETPVLWAIVDPQVARTLVERWLGVIYRRDGFDPPHPTWPVAPSAFGEPWNPRTPRELLKRIHAHAESCLHGEVRELTSFDEQRVEATPVPSGPEPDYFTEFDARFAQLRDKADISAAELKQHNEDAVMPGLLLAGLKSWINEVGNDDMTWAAEPADGGSGSLHAGLKRTLNEELDTVESWAFRLIASSHGNRVLSRLRSARTAAGIRAGGRGRHLVLIRNGSQGWTGRTTKAEVAELEQAGGAWVKISDDDLRTFSALKEMLPMQNHQLLAWLVARKPASRTTFLREILPDPGRAAGSHQETRPPPSPAEIALGMDGEIRVELESLRKHVMIFAGSGSGKTVLLRRIVEECALRGVSAIVFDPNNDLARLGDPWPEPPADWRAGDADSAAEYIANTEVVVWTPARAGGRPLSFHPLPDFARVREDADEFAASVEAAVARLVPHAGVTGGAKGAVRGRAVLREALAHYARTGKRDLAGFVDVLAELPDGVSKLSTAPTMAADLAETLRAAMVNDPLLGGPGEPTDPAMLLTPTPGKRARISVISFVGLPNDEQRQGFVSQLQLEVFAWIKRHPAVDRPLGGLLVMDEAQTIAPSVGWTASTQSTILLASQARKYGLGLVLATQAPKGVHNQVIGNATTQFFGRLNSPAHIAAATEMARAKGSAIADISKLDRGQFYVTGETFGFRRMRAPLCLSHHPPSPLRLEEVLDRARDGRPD
;
A
#
# COMPACT_ATOMS: atom_id res chain seq x y z
N MET A 1 -24.17 22.43 -31.89
CA MET A 1 -23.84 21.01 -31.66
C MET A 1 -22.84 20.78 -30.52
N SER A 2 -21.84 21.65 -30.28
CA SER A 2 -20.79 21.39 -29.28
C SER A 2 -21.27 21.35 -27.81
N GLU A 3 -22.23 22.19 -27.41
CA GLU A 3 -22.67 22.27 -26.01
C GLU A 3 -23.51 21.05 -25.57
N HIS A 4 -24.36 20.54 -26.47
CA HIS A 4 -25.13 19.31 -26.23
C HIS A 4 -24.22 18.08 -26.12
N LEU A 5 -23.18 17.99 -26.97
CA LEU A 5 -22.17 16.92 -26.89
C LEU A 5 -21.32 17.03 -25.61
N ARG A 6 -20.92 18.25 -25.21
CA ARG A 6 -20.21 18.47 -23.94
C ARG A 6 -21.07 18.13 -22.72
N LYS A 7 -22.38 18.39 -22.77
CA LYS A 7 -23.31 17.95 -21.72
C LYS A 7 -23.37 16.43 -21.62
N ALA A 8 -23.40 15.72 -22.74
CA ALA A 8 -23.35 14.25 -22.76
C ALA A 8 -22.00 13.69 -22.27
N LEU A 9 -20.86 14.30 -22.64
CA LEU A 9 -19.53 13.91 -22.12
C LEU A 9 -19.42 14.13 -20.61
N ALA A 10 -20.03 15.20 -20.08
CA ALA A 10 -20.08 15.46 -18.65
C ALA A 10 -20.90 14.41 -17.88
N ALA A 11 -21.93 13.84 -18.52
CA ALA A 11 -22.74 12.78 -17.94
C ALA A 11 -22.00 11.43 -17.84
N VAL A 12 -21.08 11.17 -18.78
CA VAL A 12 -20.17 9.99 -18.76
C VAL A 12 -19.16 10.08 -17.60
N ARG A 13 -18.97 11.28 -17.02
CA ARG A 13 -18.03 11.56 -15.92
C ARG A 13 -18.50 11.12 -14.53
N PHE A 14 -19.67 10.49 -14.37
CA PHE A 14 -20.16 10.15 -13.03
C PHE A 14 -20.21 8.64 -12.74
N ASN A 15 -19.43 8.25 -11.72
CA ASN A 15 -19.44 7.02 -10.91
C ASN A 15 -19.17 5.68 -11.63
N SER A 16 -17.89 5.36 -11.89
CA SER A 16 -17.46 4.05 -12.43
C SER A 16 -16.77 3.14 -11.40
N ALA A 17 -16.83 3.46 -10.10
CA ALA A 17 -16.30 2.58 -9.06
C ALA A 17 -17.50 1.87 -8.43
N GLU A 18 -17.78 0.65 -8.89
CA GLU A 18 -18.67 -0.25 -8.17
C GLU A 18 -18.06 -0.49 -6.76
N THR A 19 -18.80 -0.09 -5.74
CA THR A 19 -18.62 -0.30 -4.31
C THR A 19 -19.31 -1.60 -3.88
N PRO A 20 -19.04 -2.16 -2.69
CA PRO A 20 -19.79 -3.30 -2.15
C PRO A 20 -21.31 -3.05 -2.07
N ASP A 21 -21.74 -1.79 -1.92
CA ASP A 21 -23.15 -1.41 -2.01
C ASP A 21 -23.76 -1.66 -3.40
N ASP A 22 -22.96 -1.70 -4.47
CA ASP A 22 -23.41 -2.00 -5.83
C ASP A 22 -23.74 -3.50 -6.02
N VAL A 23 -23.44 -4.37 -5.06
CA VAL A 23 -24.02 -5.72 -5.01
C VAL A 23 -25.54 -5.63 -4.79
N TRP A 24 -25.99 -4.67 -3.99
CA TRP A 24 -27.38 -4.46 -3.60
C TRP A 24 -28.16 -3.56 -4.57
N HIS A 25 -27.48 -2.78 -5.41
CA HIS A 25 -28.11 -2.01 -6.47
C HIS A 25 -27.91 -2.69 -7.82
N THR A 26 -28.99 -2.92 -8.57
CA THR A 26 -28.85 -3.47 -9.92
C THR A 26 -28.13 -2.46 -10.81
N SER A 27 -26.85 -2.74 -11.06
CA SER A 27 -26.02 -2.00 -12.01
C SER A 27 -26.77 -1.91 -13.34
N PRO A 28 -27.11 -0.70 -13.82
CA PRO A 28 -27.86 -0.54 -15.06
C PRO A 28 -27.13 -1.13 -16.28
N SER A 29 -25.82 -1.32 -16.16
CA SER A 29 -24.90 -1.87 -17.16
C SER A 29 -24.74 -3.39 -17.12
N HIS A 30 -25.62 -4.13 -16.44
CA HIS A 30 -25.54 -5.60 -16.42
C HIS A 30 -25.53 -6.20 -17.83
N VAL A 31 -24.46 -6.94 -18.16
CA VAL A 31 -24.32 -7.65 -19.43
C VAL A 31 -24.36 -9.14 -19.17
N ASP A 32 -25.44 -9.77 -19.61
CA ASP A 32 -25.57 -11.23 -19.54
C ASP A 32 -24.46 -11.87 -20.40
N GLY A 33 -23.76 -12.85 -19.83
CA GLY A 33 -22.84 -13.70 -20.59
C GLY A 33 -21.35 -13.34 -20.56
N LEU A 34 -20.92 -12.26 -19.89
CA LEU A 34 -19.48 -11.95 -19.74
C LEU A 34 -18.70 -13.12 -19.12
N HIS A 35 -19.29 -13.77 -18.12
CA HIS A 35 -18.72 -14.93 -17.41
C HIS A 35 -19.72 -16.08 -17.35
N PHE A 36 -20.33 -16.43 -18.49
CA PHE A 36 -21.43 -17.39 -18.59
C PHE A 36 -21.18 -18.72 -17.84
N ALA A 37 -19.99 -19.29 -17.99
CA ALA A 37 -19.63 -20.55 -17.31
C ALA A 37 -19.65 -20.43 -15.77
N VAL A 38 -19.29 -19.25 -15.24
CA VAL A 38 -19.29 -18.98 -13.79
C VAL A 38 -20.72 -18.72 -13.31
N GLU A 39 -21.51 -17.96 -14.07
CA GLU A 39 -22.92 -17.71 -13.77
C GLU A 39 -23.74 -19.01 -13.74
N GLN A 40 -23.50 -19.94 -14.67
CA GLN A 40 -24.13 -21.26 -14.66
C GLN A 40 -23.79 -22.06 -13.40
N ARG A 41 -22.53 -22.01 -12.94
CA ARG A 41 -22.11 -22.70 -11.71
C ARG A 41 -22.77 -22.09 -10.46
N ILE A 42 -22.89 -20.77 -10.41
CA ILE A 42 -23.61 -20.07 -9.33
C ILE A 42 -25.08 -20.50 -9.33
N GLN A 43 -25.75 -20.49 -10.48
CA GLN A 43 -27.14 -20.93 -10.62
C GLN A 43 -27.32 -22.39 -10.20
N ALA A 44 -26.43 -23.29 -10.63
CA ALA A 44 -26.43 -24.69 -10.22
C ALA A 44 -26.26 -24.84 -8.70
N GLY A 45 -25.31 -24.12 -8.10
CA GLY A 45 -25.10 -24.13 -6.64
C GLY A 45 -26.31 -23.61 -5.85
N ILE A 46 -27.02 -22.60 -6.37
CA ILE A 46 -28.28 -22.10 -5.76
C ILE A 46 -29.39 -23.15 -5.88
N ALA A 47 -29.50 -23.81 -7.04
CA ALA A 47 -30.45 -24.90 -7.24
C ALA A 47 -30.16 -26.08 -6.30
N ASP A 48 -28.89 -26.43 -6.10
CA ASP A 48 -28.46 -27.47 -5.14
C ASP A 48 -28.78 -27.06 -3.69
N ALA A 49 -28.54 -25.79 -3.33
CA ALA A 49 -28.92 -25.26 -2.03
C ALA A 49 -30.44 -25.36 -1.80
N LYS A 50 -31.24 -25.07 -2.84
CA LYS A 50 -32.70 -25.18 -2.80
C LYS A 50 -33.16 -26.63 -2.70
N ALA A 51 -32.54 -27.55 -3.44
CA ALA A 51 -32.89 -28.97 -3.42
C ALA A 51 -32.40 -29.70 -2.15
N SER A 52 -31.39 -29.17 -1.46
CA SER A 52 -30.80 -29.81 -0.29
C SER A 52 -31.78 -29.93 0.88
N THR A 53 -31.91 -31.14 1.39
CA THR A 53 -32.62 -31.48 2.64
C THR A 53 -31.64 -31.73 3.80
N GLY A 54 -30.34 -31.62 3.53
CA GLY A 54 -29.26 -32.02 4.43
C GLY A 54 -28.18 -30.95 4.57
N ALA A 55 -26.92 -31.31 4.29
CA ALA A 55 -25.79 -30.38 4.40
C ALA A 55 -25.84 -29.31 3.28
N SER A 56 -25.21 -28.16 3.53
CA SER A 56 -25.00 -27.14 2.49
C SER A 56 -24.21 -27.71 1.30
N PRO A 57 -24.46 -27.23 0.06
CA PRO A 57 -23.73 -27.64 -1.12
C PRO A 57 -22.23 -27.34 -1.03
N VAL A 58 -21.46 -27.81 -2.00
CA VAL A 58 -20.03 -27.46 -2.13
C VAL A 58 -19.94 -25.97 -2.45
N GLY A 59 -19.01 -25.25 -1.80
CA GLY A 59 -18.81 -23.82 -2.03
C GLY A 59 -18.15 -23.53 -3.37
N LEU A 60 -18.19 -22.28 -3.82
CA LEU A 60 -17.56 -21.83 -5.06
C LEU A 60 -16.45 -20.82 -4.78
N VAL A 61 -15.35 -20.92 -5.52
CA VAL A 61 -14.25 -19.95 -5.47
C VAL A 61 -14.24 -19.14 -6.75
N LEU A 62 -14.52 -17.84 -6.64
CA LEU A 62 -14.47 -16.87 -7.72
C LEU A 62 -13.09 -16.21 -7.74
N GLN A 63 -12.19 -16.77 -8.56
CA GLN A 63 -10.83 -16.28 -8.70
C GLN A 63 -10.75 -15.26 -9.84
N GLY A 64 -10.12 -14.11 -9.62
CA GLY A 64 -9.91 -13.14 -10.68
C GLY A 64 -9.18 -11.89 -10.21
N GLN A 65 -8.54 -11.16 -11.13
CA GLN A 65 -7.87 -9.88 -10.81
C GLN A 65 -8.88 -8.82 -10.34
N LYS A 66 -8.42 -7.70 -9.77
CA LYS A 66 -9.30 -6.58 -9.43
C LYS A 66 -9.93 -5.99 -10.72
N GLY A 67 -11.22 -5.67 -10.69
CA GLY A 67 -11.91 -5.04 -11.83
C GLY A 67 -12.40 -5.99 -12.94
N VAL A 68 -12.19 -7.31 -12.82
CA VAL A 68 -12.73 -8.32 -13.77
C VAL A 68 -14.22 -8.61 -13.61
N GLY A 69 -14.88 -8.05 -12.59
CA GLY A 69 -16.32 -8.21 -12.33
C GLY A 69 -16.70 -9.20 -11.22
N LYS A 70 -15.82 -9.46 -10.24
CA LYS A 70 -16.13 -10.30 -9.06
C LYS A 70 -17.36 -9.79 -8.30
N THR A 71 -17.34 -8.52 -7.88
CA THR A 71 -18.44 -7.85 -7.17
C THR A 71 -19.73 -7.87 -7.99
N HIS A 72 -19.64 -7.64 -9.30
CA HIS A 72 -20.77 -7.76 -10.23
C HIS A 72 -21.37 -9.19 -10.24
N LEU A 73 -20.54 -10.24 -10.26
CA LEU A 73 -21.00 -11.63 -10.18
C LEU A 73 -21.67 -11.95 -8.84
N LEU A 74 -21.20 -11.36 -7.72
CA LEU A 74 -21.89 -11.46 -6.44
C LEU A 74 -23.28 -10.80 -6.49
N GLY A 75 -23.41 -9.66 -7.17
CA GLY A 75 -24.71 -9.03 -7.47
C GLY A 75 -25.62 -9.92 -8.32
N SER A 76 -25.08 -10.62 -9.32
CA SER A 76 -25.82 -11.64 -10.08
C SER A 76 -26.28 -12.80 -9.19
N ALA A 77 -25.43 -13.28 -8.29
CA ALA A 77 -25.76 -14.33 -7.33
C ALA A 77 -26.91 -13.90 -6.38
N ARG A 78 -26.88 -12.66 -5.88
CA ARG A 78 -27.97 -12.06 -5.09
C ARG A 78 -29.29 -12.12 -5.85
N ARG A 79 -29.33 -11.60 -7.08
CA ARG A 79 -30.56 -11.60 -7.89
C ARG A 79 -31.06 -13.01 -8.15
N ALA A 80 -30.16 -13.95 -8.45
CA ALA A 80 -30.52 -15.34 -8.70
C ALA A 80 -31.17 -15.99 -7.46
N VAL A 81 -30.58 -15.83 -6.27
CA VAL A 81 -31.14 -16.43 -5.05
C VAL A 81 -32.46 -15.77 -4.63
N GLN A 82 -32.58 -14.45 -4.78
CA GLN A 82 -33.81 -13.72 -4.44
C GLN A 82 -34.97 -14.07 -5.38
N ARG A 83 -34.72 -14.31 -6.68
CA ARG A 83 -35.74 -14.83 -7.62
C ARG A 83 -36.28 -16.19 -7.21
N GLU A 84 -35.43 -17.02 -6.61
CA GLU A 84 -35.81 -18.34 -6.08
C GLU A 84 -36.47 -18.26 -4.68
N GLY A 85 -36.74 -17.05 -4.18
CA GLY A 85 -37.34 -16.79 -2.88
C GLY A 85 -36.38 -16.93 -1.69
N GLY A 86 -35.07 -16.94 -1.95
CA GLY A 86 -34.01 -17.10 -0.95
C GLY A 86 -33.34 -15.79 -0.52
N TYR A 87 -32.23 -15.92 0.20
CA TYR A 87 -31.58 -14.83 0.93
C TYR A 87 -30.11 -14.69 0.55
N PHE A 88 -29.62 -13.46 0.55
CA PHE A 88 -28.23 -13.14 0.23
C PHE A 88 -27.55 -12.38 1.37
N PHE A 89 -26.29 -12.71 1.63
CA PHE A 89 -25.46 -12.10 2.66
C PHE A 89 -24.06 -11.84 2.10
N LEU A 90 -23.61 -10.58 2.12
CA LEU A 90 -22.25 -10.19 1.77
C LEU A 90 -21.44 -10.03 3.05
N VAL A 91 -20.30 -10.72 3.13
CA VAL A 91 -19.41 -10.74 4.30
C VAL A 91 -18.09 -10.11 3.92
N GLU A 92 -17.74 -9.02 4.59
CA GLU A 92 -16.39 -8.44 4.54
C GLU A 92 -15.62 -8.87 5.79
N LEU A 93 -14.59 -9.71 5.61
CA LEU A 93 -13.82 -10.20 6.75
C LEU A 93 -12.86 -9.13 7.27
N THR A 94 -12.76 -9.03 8.60
CA THR A 94 -11.94 -8.02 9.30
C THR A 94 -10.67 -8.61 9.90
N ALA A 95 -10.74 -9.83 10.43
CA ALA A 95 -9.63 -10.69 10.85
C ALA A 95 -10.11 -12.14 11.06
N GLY A 96 -9.21 -13.12 10.96
CA GLY A 96 -9.50 -14.54 11.12
C GLY A 96 -10.05 -14.90 12.50
N LYS A 97 -9.53 -14.30 13.58
CA LYS A 97 -10.01 -14.56 14.96
C LYS A 97 -11.48 -14.19 15.20
N VAL A 98 -12.07 -13.34 14.37
CA VAL A 98 -13.44 -12.81 14.50
C VAL A 98 -14.32 -13.20 13.32
N PHE A 99 -13.92 -14.19 12.54
CA PHE A 99 -14.65 -14.69 11.37
C PHE A 99 -16.16 -14.86 11.63
N TRP A 100 -16.52 -15.46 12.77
CA TRP A 100 -17.93 -15.70 13.11
C TRP A 100 -18.68 -14.44 13.53
N ASP A 101 -18.00 -13.44 14.09
CA ASP A 101 -18.60 -12.14 14.38
C ASP A 101 -18.95 -11.44 13.05
N ASP A 102 -18.01 -11.41 12.11
CA ASP A 102 -18.19 -10.78 10.80
C ASP A 102 -19.36 -11.43 10.02
N VAL A 103 -19.45 -12.76 10.03
CA VAL A 103 -20.58 -13.48 9.39
C VAL A 103 -21.91 -13.20 10.11
N ALA A 104 -21.93 -13.19 11.44
CA ALA A 104 -23.15 -12.89 12.20
C ALA A 104 -23.64 -11.46 11.95
N ASP A 105 -22.71 -10.51 11.91
CA ASP A 105 -22.98 -9.10 11.64
C ASP A 105 -23.48 -8.87 10.22
N ALA A 106 -22.89 -9.53 9.23
CA ALA A 106 -23.38 -9.53 7.86
C ALA A 106 -24.80 -10.11 7.78
N MET A 107 -25.07 -11.27 8.39
CA MET A 107 -26.41 -11.85 8.40
C MET A 107 -27.46 -10.94 9.05
N ARG A 108 -27.09 -10.26 10.14
CA ARG A 108 -27.97 -9.34 10.87
C ARG A 108 -28.24 -8.04 10.10
N SER A 109 -27.20 -7.42 9.55
CA SER A 109 -27.30 -6.14 8.85
C SER A 109 -28.02 -6.31 7.51
N GLU A 110 -27.65 -7.32 6.71
CA GLU A 110 -28.18 -7.53 5.37
C GLU A 110 -29.64 -8.04 5.36
N LEU A 111 -30.16 -8.54 6.49
CA LEU A 111 -31.59 -8.82 6.65
C LEU A 111 -32.46 -7.56 6.54
N ARG A 112 -31.92 -6.41 6.94
CA ARG A 112 -32.58 -5.10 6.84
C ARG A 112 -32.26 -4.36 5.55
N ARG A 113 -31.57 -4.98 4.59
CA ARG A 113 -31.40 -4.38 3.28
C ARG A 113 -32.62 -4.60 2.38
N PRO A 114 -33.10 -3.54 1.71
CA PRO A 114 -34.16 -3.64 0.73
C PRO A 114 -33.66 -4.35 -0.54
N ASP A 115 -34.52 -5.16 -1.14
CA ASP A 115 -34.35 -5.66 -2.50
C ASP A 115 -34.60 -4.54 -3.54
N ASP A 116 -34.49 -4.88 -4.82
CA ASP A 116 -34.71 -3.95 -5.93
C ASP A 116 -36.14 -3.34 -5.94
N ASN A 117 -37.09 -3.95 -5.21
CA ASN A 117 -38.47 -3.48 -5.06
C ASN A 117 -38.70 -2.72 -3.74
N GLY A 118 -37.65 -2.41 -2.99
CA GLY A 118 -37.73 -1.72 -1.70
C GLY A 118 -38.16 -2.59 -0.53
N ARG A 119 -38.23 -3.92 -0.69
CA ARG A 119 -38.70 -4.85 0.36
C ARG A 119 -37.52 -5.42 1.14
N LEU A 120 -37.59 -5.40 2.47
CA LEU A 120 -36.55 -5.96 3.31
C LEU A 120 -36.52 -7.50 3.23
N GLN A 121 -35.32 -8.09 3.19
CA GLN A 121 -35.18 -9.56 3.23
C GLN A 121 -35.85 -10.16 4.48
N LEU A 122 -35.78 -9.46 5.62
CA LEU A 122 -36.47 -9.84 6.85
C LEU A 122 -37.99 -9.90 6.69
N THR A 123 -38.58 -8.90 6.03
CA THR A 123 -40.02 -8.90 5.76
C THR A 123 -40.42 -10.05 4.83
N VAL A 124 -39.59 -10.37 3.84
CA VAL A 124 -39.79 -11.55 2.97
C VAL A 124 -39.75 -12.83 3.80
N LEU A 125 -38.76 -12.98 4.68
CA LEU A 125 -38.64 -14.13 5.59
C LEU A 125 -39.87 -14.29 6.49
N LEU A 126 -40.24 -13.23 7.21
CA LEU A 126 -41.38 -13.28 8.14
C LEU A 126 -42.68 -13.60 7.42
N ARG A 127 -42.88 -13.05 6.21
CA ARG A 127 -44.05 -13.33 5.38
C ARG A 127 -44.08 -14.78 4.92
N GLN A 128 -42.95 -15.30 4.43
CA GLN A 128 -42.85 -16.71 4.01
C GLN A 128 -43.03 -17.67 5.20
N LEU A 129 -42.49 -17.35 6.38
CA LEU A 129 -42.71 -18.14 7.60
C LEU A 129 -44.19 -18.14 8.00
N CYS A 130 -44.87 -17.00 7.97
CA CYS A 130 -46.30 -16.91 8.26
C CYS A 130 -47.14 -17.73 7.28
N ALA A 131 -46.87 -17.60 5.99
CA ALA A 131 -47.57 -18.35 4.94
C ALA A 131 -47.32 -19.87 5.05
N THR A 132 -46.07 -20.28 5.27
CA THR A 132 -45.71 -21.69 5.37
C THR A 132 -46.34 -22.34 6.62
N ALA A 133 -46.42 -21.61 7.73
CA ALA A 133 -46.90 -22.12 9.01
C ALA A 133 -48.41 -21.97 9.24
N ASP A 134 -49.12 -21.49 8.21
CA ASP A 134 -50.56 -21.21 8.25
C ASP A 134 -50.93 -20.37 9.48
N VAL A 135 -50.20 -19.27 9.67
CA VAL A 135 -50.38 -18.37 10.83
C VAL A 135 -51.66 -17.57 10.65
N PRO A 136 -52.54 -17.48 11.67
CA PRO A 136 -53.77 -16.71 11.58
C PRO A 136 -53.51 -15.23 11.22
N GLU A 137 -54.37 -14.66 10.37
CA GLU A 137 -54.25 -13.29 9.85
C GLU A 137 -53.95 -12.22 10.93
N PRO A 138 -54.60 -12.20 12.11
CA PRO A 138 -54.30 -11.20 13.13
C PRO A 138 -52.86 -11.28 13.65
N VAL A 139 -52.33 -12.51 13.80
CA VAL A 139 -50.96 -12.75 14.28
C VAL A 139 -49.96 -12.46 13.15
N ALA A 140 -50.29 -12.83 11.91
CA ALA A 140 -49.45 -12.54 10.75
C ALA A 140 -49.25 -11.03 10.56
N ARG A 141 -50.34 -10.23 10.68
CA ARG A 141 -50.26 -8.77 10.60
C ARG A 141 -49.41 -8.16 11.71
N ALA A 142 -49.50 -8.68 12.95
CA ALA A 142 -48.64 -8.24 14.04
C ALA A 142 -47.15 -8.57 13.80
N VAL A 143 -46.86 -9.78 13.33
CA VAL A 143 -45.49 -10.23 13.00
C VAL A 143 -44.86 -9.44 11.85
N LEU A 144 -45.68 -8.97 10.90
CA LEU A 144 -45.25 -8.18 9.74
C LEU A 144 -45.19 -6.67 10.00
N ASP A 145 -45.36 -6.23 11.25
CA ASP A 145 -45.39 -4.82 11.64
C ASP A 145 -46.55 -4.02 11.01
N GLU A 146 -47.65 -4.71 10.66
CA GLU A 146 -48.89 -4.11 10.12
C GLU A 146 -49.96 -3.89 11.22
N ALA A 147 -49.67 -4.33 12.44
CA ALA A 147 -50.46 -4.14 13.66
C ALA A 147 -49.52 -4.17 14.89
N PRO A 148 -49.91 -3.58 16.04
CA PRO A 148 -49.09 -3.59 17.25
C PRO A 148 -48.76 -5.02 17.71
N LEU A 149 -47.48 -5.28 17.96
CA LEU A 149 -46.98 -6.60 18.34
C LEU A 149 -47.11 -6.85 19.84
N THR A 150 -47.63 -8.00 20.24
CA THR A 150 -47.68 -8.42 21.65
C THR A 150 -46.86 -9.70 21.93
N PRO A 151 -46.46 -9.96 23.20
CA PRO A 151 -45.79 -11.21 23.56
C PRO A 151 -46.62 -12.48 23.28
N ASP A 152 -47.95 -12.38 23.29
CA ASP A 152 -48.83 -13.51 22.98
C ASP A 152 -48.86 -13.81 21.48
N ASP A 153 -48.76 -12.79 20.62
CA ASP A 153 -48.61 -12.97 19.16
C ASP A 153 -47.32 -13.73 18.83
N LEU A 154 -46.20 -13.36 19.46
CA LEU A 154 -44.92 -14.08 19.33
C LEU A 154 -45.02 -15.54 19.79
N ARG A 155 -45.73 -15.78 20.90
CA ARG A 155 -45.94 -17.15 21.40
C ARG A 155 -46.80 -17.95 20.42
N ALA A 156 -47.87 -17.35 19.89
CA ALA A 156 -48.73 -17.96 18.88
C ALA A 156 -47.96 -18.28 17.59
N PHE A 157 -47.14 -17.34 17.12
CA PHE A 157 -46.29 -17.50 15.94
C PHE A 157 -45.31 -18.68 16.09
N VAL A 158 -44.54 -18.71 17.18
CA VAL A 158 -43.59 -19.82 17.44
C VAL A 158 -44.33 -21.17 17.57
N ASN A 159 -45.54 -21.20 18.14
CA ASN A 159 -46.34 -22.42 18.23
C ASN A 159 -46.85 -22.92 16.86
N HIS A 160 -47.12 -22.02 15.90
CA HIS A 160 -47.44 -22.42 14.54
C HIS A 160 -46.22 -22.99 13.82
N LEU A 161 -45.04 -22.38 13.99
CA LEU A 161 -43.79 -22.91 13.45
C LEU A 161 -43.44 -24.30 14.01
N ARG A 162 -43.77 -24.59 15.27
CA ARG A 162 -43.61 -25.94 15.85
C ARG A 162 -44.38 -27.03 15.11
N LYS A 163 -45.45 -26.69 14.40
CA LYS A 163 -46.23 -27.65 13.59
C LYS A 163 -45.51 -28.04 12.29
N ILE A 164 -44.64 -27.17 11.76
CA ILE A 164 -43.81 -27.48 10.58
C ILE A 164 -42.56 -28.23 11.01
N ASP A 165 -41.76 -27.60 11.89
CA ASP A 165 -40.48 -28.14 12.34
C ASP A 165 -40.35 -27.87 13.85
N SER A 166 -40.73 -28.89 14.62
CA SER A 166 -40.71 -28.84 16.08
C SER A 166 -39.29 -28.63 16.63
N ARG A 167 -38.27 -29.14 15.93
CA ARG A 167 -36.88 -29.04 16.35
C ARG A 167 -36.38 -27.61 16.20
N ILE A 168 -36.53 -27.00 15.02
CA ILE A 168 -36.10 -25.62 14.76
C ILE A 168 -36.88 -24.64 15.63
N ALA A 169 -38.20 -24.82 15.76
CA ALA A 169 -39.03 -23.93 16.56
C ALA A 169 -38.75 -24.01 18.08
N VAL A 170 -38.08 -25.05 18.57
CA VAL A 170 -37.62 -25.16 19.96
C VAL A 170 -36.17 -24.69 20.10
N GLU A 171 -35.24 -25.22 19.30
CA GLU A 171 -33.80 -24.91 19.40
C GLU A 171 -33.49 -23.45 19.02
N CYS A 172 -34.24 -22.87 18.09
CA CYS A 172 -34.04 -21.52 17.55
C CYS A 172 -35.13 -20.53 17.99
N ALA A 173 -35.95 -20.88 18.99
CA ALA A 173 -37.09 -20.07 19.43
C ALA A 173 -36.71 -18.61 19.76
N ASP A 174 -35.61 -18.41 20.48
CA ASP A 174 -35.14 -17.09 20.88
C ASP A 174 -34.65 -16.27 19.67
N ALA A 175 -33.99 -16.91 18.70
CA ALA A 175 -33.59 -16.27 17.45
C ALA A 175 -34.81 -15.87 16.60
N ILE A 176 -35.84 -16.73 16.53
CA ILE A 176 -37.10 -16.42 15.83
C ILE A 176 -37.78 -15.20 16.46
N ARG A 177 -37.89 -15.16 17.79
CA ARG A 177 -38.47 -14.02 18.51
C ARG A 177 -37.67 -12.74 18.26
N ALA A 178 -36.34 -12.83 18.34
CA ALA A 178 -35.47 -11.71 18.06
C ALA A 178 -35.65 -11.20 16.62
N LEU A 179 -35.79 -12.07 15.62
CA LEU A 179 -36.03 -11.66 14.23
C LEU A 179 -37.36 -10.92 14.05
N VAL A 180 -38.44 -11.36 14.71
CA VAL A 180 -39.73 -10.66 14.67
C VAL A 180 -39.63 -9.29 15.33
N LEU A 181 -39.02 -9.19 16.52
CA LEU A 181 -38.78 -7.90 17.19
C LEU A 181 -37.86 -7.00 16.36
N TYR A 182 -36.90 -7.59 15.66
CA TYR A 182 -36.01 -6.88 14.75
C TYR A 182 -36.72 -6.37 13.50
N GLY A 183 -37.95 -6.82 13.22
CA GLY A 183 -38.80 -6.29 12.15
C GLY A 183 -39.77 -5.21 12.60
N SER A 184 -39.88 -4.93 13.90
CA SER A 184 -40.91 -4.04 14.47
C SER A 184 -40.32 -2.80 15.15
N GLU A 185 -41.20 -2.01 15.79
CA GLU A 185 -40.83 -0.87 16.66
C GLU A 185 -39.91 -1.26 17.84
N HIS A 186 -39.74 -2.56 18.14
CA HIS A 186 -38.91 -3.08 19.24
C HIS A 186 -37.51 -3.53 18.80
N ALA A 187 -37.03 -3.03 17.66
CA ALA A 187 -35.74 -3.40 17.08
C ALA A 187 -34.55 -3.26 18.03
N ASP A 188 -34.56 -2.24 18.90
CA ASP A 188 -33.50 -1.99 19.89
C ASP A 188 -33.35 -3.15 20.88
N ILE A 189 -34.47 -3.79 21.27
CA ILE A 189 -34.49 -4.95 22.18
C ILE A 189 -33.90 -6.17 21.46
N ALA A 190 -34.33 -6.41 20.21
CA ALA A 190 -33.80 -7.49 19.39
C ALA A 190 -32.29 -7.37 19.17
N MET A 191 -31.82 -6.14 18.97
CA MET A 191 -30.42 -5.83 18.71
C MET A 191 -29.53 -6.32 19.85
N ALA A 192 -29.98 -6.18 21.10
CA ALA A 192 -29.20 -6.62 22.24
C ALA A 192 -28.96 -8.14 22.27
N TYR A 193 -29.95 -8.95 21.87
CA TYR A 193 -29.78 -10.39 21.72
C TYR A 193 -28.88 -10.73 20.52
N LEU A 194 -29.12 -10.10 19.36
CA LEU A 194 -28.39 -10.37 18.12
C LEU A 194 -26.92 -9.91 18.17
N GLN A 195 -26.57 -8.95 19.03
CA GLN A 195 -25.21 -8.41 19.16
C GLN A 195 -24.37 -9.01 20.30
N GLY A 196 -24.94 -9.84 21.17
CA GLY A 196 -24.13 -10.34 22.28
C GLY A 196 -24.17 -9.53 23.58
N LEU A 197 -25.08 -8.56 23.75
CA LEU A 197 -24.94 -7.55 24.81
C LEU A 197 -25.35 -8.08 26.21
N PRO A 198 -24.47 -7.98 27.23
CA PRO A 198 -24.67 -8.63 28.53
C PRO A 198 -25.78 -8.03 29.43
N ASP A 199 -26.24 -6.80 29.19
CA ASP A 199 -27.10 -6.04 30.14
C ASP A 199 -28.59 -5.93 29.74
N ALA A 200 -29.07 -6.65 28.70
CA ALA A 200 -30.45 -6.49 28.20
C ALA A 200 -31.51 -7.42 28.83
N GLY A 201 -31.19 -8.06 29.94
CA GLY A 201 -31.90 -9.24 30.44
C GLY A 201 -33.39 -9.06 30.74
N ASP A 202 -33.82 -7.93 31.30
CA ASP A 202 -35.20 -7.78 31.78
C ASP A 202 -36.21 -7.51 30.65
N ASP A 203 -35.84 -6.68 29.67
CA ASP A 203 -36.69 -6.43 28.50
C ASP A 203 -36.79 -7.66 27.59
N LEU A 204 -35.70 -8.43 27.42
CA LEU A 204 -35.70 -9.67 26.63
C LEU A 204 -36.64 -10.73 27.21
N ARG A 205 -36.66 -10.89 28.55
CA ARG A 205 -37.56 -11.86 29.22
C ARG A 205 -39.03 -11.53 29.01
N ARG A 206 -39.40 -10.24 28.97
CA ARG A 206 -40.78 -9.80 28.70
C ARG A 206 -41.28 -10.32 27.35
N TRP A 207 -40.38 -10.40 26.37
CA TRP A 207 -40.68 -10.93 25.03
C TRP A 207 -40.44 -12.44 24.90
N GLY A 208 -40.17 -13.14 26.00
CA GLY A 208 -40.02 -14.59 26.02
C GLY A 208 -38.67 -15.10 25.52
N ILE A 209 -37.64 -14.24 25.45
CA ILE A 209 -36.25 -14.62 25.16
C ILE A 209 -35.58 -14.97 26.50
N GLN A 210 -35.13 -16.23 26.64
CA GLN A 210 -34.69 -16.77 27.93
C GLN A 210 -33.16 -16.78 28.08
N ALA A 211 -32.43 -17.01 26.99
CA ALA A 211 -30.98 -17.20 27.05
C ALA A 211 -30.22 -15.86 26.95
N PRO A 212 -29.10 -15.70 27.68
CA PRO A 212 -28.11 -14.68 27.34
C PRO A 212 -27.60 -14.97 25.92
N SER A 213 -27.17 -13.91 25.23
CA SER A 213 -26.72 -14.00 23.86
C SER A 213 -25.68 -15.10 23.65
N LYS A 214 -25.94 -15.99 22.69
CA LYS A 214 -25.04 -17.11 22.34
C LYS A 214 -23.82 -16.59 21.57
N SER A 215 -22.75 -17.39 21.47
CA SER A 215 -21.61 -17.01 20.62
C SER A 215 -22.05 -16.79 19.17
N SER A 216 -21.34 -15.93 18.43
CA SER A 216 -21.68 -15.53 17.06
C SER A 216 -21.87 -16.72 16.12
N ARG A 217 -21.09 -17.79 16.30
CA ARG A 217 -21.26 -19.07 15.58
C ARG A 217 -22.61 -19.72 15.83
N PHE A 218 -23.08 -19.76 17.08
CA PHE A 218 -24.40 -20.30 17.41
C PHE A 218 -25.52 -19.43 16.84
N LEU A 219 -25.34 -18.11 16.81
CA LEU A 219 -26.29 -17.21 16.18
C LEU A 219 -26.39 -17.47 14.67
N VAL A 220 -25.26 -17.56 13.95
CA VAL A 220 -25.22 -17.90 12.51
C VAL A 220 -25.91 -19.25 12.24
N ARG A 221 -25.66 -20.25 13.08
CA ARG A 221 -26.33 -21.55 13.00
C ARG A 221 -27.85 -21.42 13.13
N ASP A 222 -28.32 -20.70 14.16
CA ASP A 222 -29.75 -20.57 14.45
C ASP A 222 -30.45 -19.76 13.34
N LEU A 223 -29.86 -18.65 12.90
CA LEU A 223 -30.36 -17.84 11.77
C LEU A 223 -30.43 -18.66 10.48
N SER A 224 -29.36 -19.38 10.13
CA SER A 224 -29.30 -20.19 8.91
C SER A 224 -30.37 -21.29 8.89
N ARG A 225 -30.66 -21.91 10.04
CA ARG A 225 -31.74 -22.92 10.16
C ARG A 225 -33.12 -22.31 9.97
N VAL A 226 -33.37 -21.13 10.53
CA VAL A 226 -34.64 -20.42 10.36
C VAL A 226 -34.84 -20.02 8.89
N LEU A 227 -33.82 -19.48 8.24
CA LEU A 227 -33.86 -19.11 6.82
C LEU A 227 -34.14 -20.35 5.93
N ALA A 228 -33.47 -21.46 6.23
CA ALA A 228 -33.59 -22.72 5.48
C ALA A 228 -35.01 -23.34 5.50
N LEU A 229 -35.89 -22.93 6.44
CA LEU A 229 -37.31 -23.35 6.43
C LEU A 229 -38.07 -22.81 5.21
N THR A 230 -37.60 -21.71 4.61
CA THR A 230 -38.35 -20.96 3.60
C THR A 230 -37.66 -20.99 2.24
N GLY A 231 -36.35 -20.74 2.19
CA GLY A 231 -35.61 -20.63 0.93
C GLY A 231 -34.11 -20.94 1.05
N PRO A 232 -33.40 -21.03 -0.09
CA PRO A 232 -31.95 -21.17 -0.12
C PRO A 232 -31.27 -19.88 0.36
N CYS A 233 -30.03 -20.00 0.82
CA CYS A 233 -29.18 -18.86 1.19
C CYS A 233 -27.91 -18.83 0.35
N VAL A 234 -27.38 -17.64 0.10
CA VAL A 234 -26.03 -17.41 -0.42
C VAL A 234 -25.26 -16.56 0.59
N ILE A 235 -24.11 -17.05 1.04
CA ILE A 235 -23.14 -16.27 1.81
C ILE A 235 -21.94 -16.03 0.90
N ALA A 236 -21.75 -14.77 0.50
CA ALA A 236 -20.63 -14.33 -0.33
C ALA A 236 -19.58 -13.66 0.55
N ILE A 237 -18.35 -14.16 0.52
CA ILE A 237 -17.20 -13.60 1.24
C ILE A 237 -16.35 -12.84 0.22
N ASP A 238 -16.16 -11.55 0.47
CA ASP A 238 -15.35 -10.64 -0.35
C ASP A 238 -14.21 -10.03 0.49
N GLN A 239 -13.26 -9.35 -0.16
CA GLN A 239 -12.11 -8.67 0.47
C GLN A 239 -11.18 -9.54 1.31
N LEU A 240 -11.16 -10.85 1.03
CA LEU A 240 -10.20 -11.79 1.63
C LEU A 240 -8.74 -11.38 1.34
N ASP A 241 -8.53 -10.82 0.15
CA ASP A 241 -7.24 -10.37 -0.36
C ASP A 241 -6.59 -9.31 0.55
N THR A 242 -7.37 -8.35 1.04
CA THR A 242 -6.87 -7.31 1.92
C THR A 242 -6.34 -7.89 3.23
N LEU A 243 -6.94 -8.94 3.77
CA LEU A 243 -6.44 -9.59 5.00
C LEU A 243 -5.17 -10.38 4.77
N VAL A 244 -5.12 -11.14 3.68
CA VAL A 244 -3.99 -12.01 3.36
C VAL A 244 -2.77 -11.19 2.92
N ASN A 245 -2.97 -10.06 2.22
CA ASN A 245 -1.90 -9.20 1.74
C ASN A 245 -1.46 -8.12 2.75
N ARG A 246 -2.20 -7.90 3.86
CA ARG A 246 -1.80 -6.97 4.95
C ARG A 246 -0.43 -7.29 5.55
N GLY A 247 0.04 -8.54 5.47
CA GLY A 247 1.38 -8.93 5.92
C GLY A 247 2.52 -8.57 4.95
N GLN A 248 2.22 -8.22 3.69
CA GLN A 248 3.22 -7.85 2.69
C GLN A 248 3.60 -6.36 2.73
N ASP A 249 2.68 -5.50 3.16
CA ASP A 249 2.91 -4.05 3.31
C ASP A 249 3.55 -3.69 4.67
N ALA A 250 3.56 -4.59 5.66
CA ALA A 250 4.09 -4.37 7.01
C ALA A 250 5.60 -4.64 7.15
N VAL A 251 6.42 -4.20 6.20
CA VAL A 251 7.89 -4.34 6.25
C VAL A 251 8.55 -3.38 7.27
N ASP A 252 7.79 -2.49 7.90
CA ASP A 252 8.33 -1.53 8.89
C ASP A 252 8.18 -1.93 10.36
N GLU A 253 7.43 -2.97 10.73
CA GLU A 253 7.35 -3.39 12.14
C GLU A 253 7.20 -4.92 12.29
N GLY A 254 8.29 -5.60 12.64
CA GLY A 254 8.32 -6.73 13.60
C GLY A 254 7.46 -7.98 13.40
N VAL A 255 6.61 -8.11 12.38
CA VAL A 255 5.72 -9.27 12.22
C VAL A 255 6.52 -10.46 11.67
N THR A 256 6.89 -11.38 12.54
CA THR A 256 7.34 -12.72 12.14
C THR A 256 6.20 -13.43 11.40
N ASN A 257 6.55 -14.14 10.32
CA ASN A 257 5.67 -14.91 9.42
C ASN A 257 4.64 -15.85 10.11
N ALA A 258 4.78 -16.09 11.42
CA ALA A 258 3.86 -16.88 12.22
C ALA A 258 2.49 -16.22 12.45
N GLU A 259 2.40 -14.89 12.61
CA GLU A 259 1.11 -14.22 12.87
C GLU A 259 0.22 -14.24 11.62
N LEU A 260 0.79 -13.99 10.44
CA LEU A 260 0.07 -14.12 9.17
C LEU A 260 -0.38 -15.56 8.91
N ALA A 261 0.47 -16.54 9.19
CA ALA A 261 0.11 -17.95 9.06
C ALA A 261 -1.04 -18.34 10.00
N GLN A 262 -1.05 -17.81 11.23
CA GLN A 262 -2.14 -18.01 12.19
C GLN A 262 -3.45 -17.36 11.71
N GLU A 263 -3.40 -16.13 11.20
CA GLU A 263 -4.57 -15.45 10.62
C GLU A 263 -5.17 -16.25 9.45
N ILE A 264 -4.33 -16.70 8.52
CA ILE A 264 -4.77 -17.52 7.37
C ILE A 264 -5.38 -18.86 7.85
N ALA A 265 -4.78 -19.51 8.85
CA ALA A 265 -5.30 -20.75 9.40
C ALA A 265 -6.69 -20.58 10.05
N LEU A 266 -6.91 -19.48 10.78
CA LEU A 266 -8.21 -19.18 11.41
C LEU A 266 -9.29 -18.90 10.35
N ILE A 267 -8.95 -18.19 9.28
CA ILE A 267 -9.85 -17.94 8.14
C ILE A 267 -10.23 -19.27 7.47
N ALA A 268 -9.25 -20.13 7.18
CA ALA A 268 -9.49 -21.41 6.53
C ALA A 268 -10.38 -22.33 7.38
N ASP A 269 -10.16 -22.38 8.69
CA ASP A 269 -11.02 -23.11 9.63
C ASP A 269 -12.45 -22.53 9.66
N GLY A 270 -12.59 -21.20 9.66
CA GLY A 270 -13.89 -20.53 9.57
C GLY A 270 -14.67 -20.90 8.31
N LEU A 271 -14.02 -20.82 7.13
CA LEU A 271 -14.61 -21.21 5.84
C LEU A 271 -15.04 -22.67 5.81
N MET A 272 -14.23 -23.58 6.38
CA MET A 272 -14.55 -25.00 6.49
C MET A 272 -15.81 -25.21 7.33
N GLN A 273 -15.86 -24.62 8.51
CA GLN A 273 -16.95 -24.79 9.45
C GLN A 273 -18.24 -24.09 9.01
N LEU A 274 -18.16 -23.09 8.14
CA LEU A 274 -19.33 -22.37 7.61
C LEU A 274 -20.30 -23.32 6.90
N ARG A 275 -19.77 -24.23 6.08
CA ARG A 275 -20.58 -25.24 5.36
C ARG A 275 -21.28 -26.23 6.30
N GLU A 276 -20.61 -26.60 7.39
CA GLU A 276 -21.15 -27.55 8.38
C GLU A 276 -22.17 -26.91 9.33
N THR A 277 -21.97 -25.62 9.61
CA THR A 277 -22.79 -24.85 10.54
C THR A 277 -24.09 -24.37 9.88
N THR A 278 -24.05 -24.05 8.58
CA THR A 278 -25.19 -23.53 7.81
C THR A 278 -26.02 -24.65 7.16
N ARG A 279 -27.23 -24.34 6.73
CA ARG A 279 -28.15 -25.23 6.01
C ARG A 279 -28.66 -24.57 4.74
N ARG A 280 -28.83 -25.35 3.67
CA ARG A 280 -29.31 -24.86 2.36
C ARG A 280 -28.58 -23.58 1.91
N THR A 281 -27.28 -23.50 2.20
CA THR A 281 -26.49 -22.28 2.01
C THR A 281 -25.34 -22.52 1.04
N LEU A 282 -25.32 -21.80 -0.08
CA LEU A 282 -24.17 -21.75 -0.98
C LEU A 282 -23.15 -20.74 -0.44
N SER A 283 -21.93 -21.18 -0.18
CA SER A 283 -20.81 -20.28 0.18
C SER A 283 -20.02 -19.92 -1.08
N ILE A 284 -19.81 -18.63 -1.32
CA ILE A 284 -19.03 -18.11 -2.45
C ILE A 284 -17.86 -17.32 -1.88
N VAL A 285 -16.62 -17.64 -2.25
CA VAL A 285 -15.42 -16.90 -1.86
C VAL A 285 -14.87 -16.17 -3.08
N ALA A 286 -14.85 -14.84 -3.05
CA ALA A 286 -14.24 -14.01 -4.09
C ALA A 286 -12.84 -13.58 -3.64
N CYS A 287 -11.81 -13.93 -4.42
CA CYS A 287 -10.42 -13.57 -4.10
C CYS A 287 -9.51 -13.52 -5.34
N LEU A 288 -8.28 -13.02 -5.15
CA LEU A 288 -7.20 -13.14 -6.11
C LEU A 288 -6.71 -14.60 -6.18
N PRO A 289 -6.18 -15.06 -7.34
CA PRO A 289 -5.62 -16.40 -7.47
C PRO A 289 -4.47 -16.69 -6.50
N ASN A 290 -3.65 -15.67 -6.19
CA ASN A 290 -2.53 -15.83 -5.25
C ASN A 290 -3.00 -15.99 -3.80
N THR A 291 -4.06 -15.27 -3.41
CA THR A 291 -4.68 -15.40 -2.08
C THR A 291 -5.21 -16.81 -1.85
N TRP A 292 -5.88 -17.38 -2.85
CA TRP A 292 -6.36 -18.76 -2.80
C TRP A 292 -5.22 -19.78 -2.66
N LYS A 293 -4.12 -19.59 -3.42
CA LYS A 293 -2.92 -20.43 -3.29
C LYS A 293 -2.27 -20.34 -1.91
N GLN A 294 -2.23 -19.16 -1.30
CA GLN A 294 -1.67 -18.98 0.04
C GLN A 294 -2.51 -19.73 1.09
N LEU A 295 -3.85 -19.62 1.02
CA LEU A 295 -4.75 -20.43 1.85
C LEU A 295 -4.46 -21.93 1.69
N HIS A 296 -4.24 -22.38 0.45
CA HIS A 296 -3.92 -23.78 0.16
C HIS A 296 -2.56 -24.24 0.69
N SER A 297 -1.60 -23.35 0.79
CA SER A 297 -0.27 -23.70 1.33
C SER A 297 -0.23 -23.92 2.84
N ILE A 298 -1.23 -23.42 3.57
CA ILE A 298 -1.28 -23.41 5.04
C ILE A 298 -2.35 -24.35 5.60
N ALA A 299 -3.50 -24.48 4.93
CA ALA A 299 -4.60 -25.34 5.37
C ALA A 299 -4.51 -26.78 4.83
N SER A 300 -5.12 -27.75 5.52
CA SER A 300 -5.11 -29.15 5.11
C SER A 300 -5.98 -29.42 3.87
N ASP A 301 -5.62 -30.40 3.05
CA ASP A 301 -6.31 -30.76 1.80
C ASP A 301 -7.83 -31.01 1.96
N THR A 302 -8.26 -31.52 3.11
CA THR A 302 -9.67 -31.76 3.45
C THR A 302 -10.55 -30.49 3.47
N VAL A 303 -9.94 -29.31 3.61
CA VAL A 303 -10.62 -28.00 3.58
C VAL A 303 -11.02 -27.64 2.14
N PHE A 304 -10.18 -27.98 1.17
CA PHE A 304 -10.36 -27.60 -0.24
C PHE A 304 -11.33 -28.52 -0.99
N ASP A 305 -11.50 -29.77 -0.55
CA ASP A 305 -12.55 -30.67 -1.06
C ASP A 305 -13.97 -30.13 -0.87
N ARG A 306 -14.15 -29.10 -0.03
CA ARG A 306 -15.44 -28.45 0.24
C ARG A 306 -15.73 -27.24 -0.65
N PHE A 307 -14.78 -26.84 -1.50
CA PHE A 307 -14.91 -25.75 -2.44
C PHE A 307 -14.53 -26.22 -3.85
N THR A 308 -15.23 -25.70 -4.87
CA THR A 308 -14.88 -25.93 -6.27
C THR A 308 -14.41 -24.64 -6.91
N GLU A 309 -13.24 -24.68 -7.52
CA GLU A 309 -12.68 -23.55 -8.25
C GLU A 309 -13.49 -23.32 -9.54
N THR A 310 -13.96 -22.08 -9.70
CA THR A 310 -14.51 -21.63 -10.98
C THR A 310 -13.38 -21.25 -11.95
N PRO A 311 -13.62 -21.25 -13.27
CA PRO A 311 -12.65 -20.71 -14.22
C PRO A 311 -12.20 -19.31 -13.79
N VAL A 312 -10.88 -19.09 -13.78
CA VAL A 312 -10.32 -17.79 -13.40
C VAL A 312 -10.91 -16.72 -14.32
N LEU A 313 -11.44 -15.65 -13.72
CA LEU A 313 -11.99 -14.51 -14.42
C LEU A 313 -10.82 -13.71 -15.02
N TRP A 314 -10.73 -13.71 -16.34
CA TRP A 314 -9.70 -12.99 -17.10
C TRP A 314 -10.25 -11.71 -17.71
N ALA A 315 -9.35 -10.92 -18.30
CA ALA A 315 -9.68 -9.77 -19.13
C ALA A 315 -10.60 -10.16 -20.32
N ILE A 316 -11.39 -9.21 -20.82
CA ILE A 316 -12.25 -9.39 -21.98
C ILE A 316 -11.38 -9.66 -23.20
N VAL A 317 -11.40 -10.90 -23.69
CA VAL A 317 -10.63 -11.32 -24.88
C VAL A 317 -11.40 -11.07 -26.18
N ASP A 318 -12.73 -11.14 -26.13
CA ASP A 318 -13.60 -10.92 -27.29
C ASP A 318 -14.01 -9.44 -27.38
N PRO A 319 -13.60 -8.70 -28.44
CA PRO A 319 -13.97 -7.30 -28.61
C PRO A 319 -15.48 -7.07 -28.76
N GLN A 320 -16.28 -8.06 -29.20
CA GLN A 320 -17.74 -7.92 -29.28
C GLN A 320 -18.39 -7.91 -27.90
N VAL A 321 -17.82 -8.66 -26.95
CA VAL A 321 -18.25 -8.63 -25.54
C VAL A 321 -17.92 -7.26 -24.94
N ALA A 322 -16.73 -6.71 -25.23
CA ALA A 322 -16.36 -5.36 -24.80
C ALA A 322 -17.29 -4.29 -25.40
N ARG A 323 -17.65 -4.41 -26.68
CA ARG A 323 -18.60 -3.52 -27.34
C ARG A 323 -19.96 -3.56 -26.65
N THR A 324 -20.51 -4.75 -26.42
CA THR A 324 -21.82 -4.94 -25.78
C THR A 324 -21.85 -4.34 -24.37
N LEU A 325 -20.76 -4.51 -23.61
CA LEU A 325 -20.58 -3.89 -22.29
C LEU A 325 -20.70 -2.36 -22.36
N VAL A 326 -19.98 -1.76 -23.31
CA VAL A 326 -19.95 -0.29 -23.49
C VAL A 326 -21.28 0.25 -23.98
N GLU A 327 -21.94 -0.42 -24.93
CA GLU A 327 -23.26 -0.03 -25.44
C GLU A 327 -24.33 -0.02 -24.34
N ARG A 328 -24.36 -1.06 -23.50
CA ARG A 328 -25.31 -1.13 -22.38
C ARG A 328 -25.02 -0.05 -21.34
N TRP A 329 -23.76 0.15 -20.97
CA TRP A 329 -23.35 1.16 -19.98
C TRP A 329 -23.69 2.58 -20.42
N LEU A 330 -23.27 2.97 -21.62
CA LEU A 330 -23.56 4.29 -22.19
C LEU A 330 -25.05 4.49 -22.46
N GLY A 331 -25.76 3.45 -22.92
CA GLY A 331 -27.19 3.52 -23.21
C GLY A 331 -28.04 3.88 -21.98
N VAL A 332 -27.62 3.48 -20.77
CA VAL A 332 -28.30 3.90 -19.54
C VAL A 332 -28.07 5.39 -19.28
N ILE A 333 -26.81 5.84 -19.39
CA ILE A 333 -26.43 7.24 -19.17
C ILE A 333 -27.23 8.14 -20.13
N TYR A 334 -27.26 7.77 -21.41
CA TYR A 334 -27.95 8.56 -22.43
C TYR A 334 -29.47 8.57 -22.31
N ARG A 335 -30.09 7.44 -21.95
CA ARG A 335 -31.55 7.40 -21.68
C ARG A 335 -31.93 8.26 -20.48
N ARG A 336 -31.13 8.25 -19.41
CA ARG A 336 -31.38 9.08 -18.22
C ARG A 336 -31.36 10.56 -18.56
N ASP A 337 -30.41 10.97 -19.40
CA ASP A 337 -30.17 12.38 -19.70
C ASP A 337 -30.88 12.87 -20.97
N GLY A 338 -31.70 12.01 -21.59
CA GLY A 338 -32.49 12.32 -22.79
C GLY A 338 -31.63 12.64 -24.02
N PHE A 339 -30.43 12.05 -24.10
CA PHE A 339 -29.48 12.27 -25.18
C PHE A 339 -29.59 11.15 -26.23
N ASP A 340 -29.62 11.52 -27.51
CA ASP A 340 -29.57 10.57 -28.62
C ASP A 340 -28.15 10.56 -29.21
N PRO A 341 -27.34 9.51 -28.97
CA PRO A 341 -25.96 9.47 -29.42
C PRO A 341 -25.85 9.19 -30.92
N PRO A 342 -24.79 9.68 -31.61
CA PRO A 342 -24.54 9.36 -33.02
C PRO A 342 -24.48 7.86 -33.32
N HIS A 343 -23.97 7.07 -32.37
CA HIS A 343 -24.01 5.61 -32.38
C HIS A 343 -23.98 5.08 -30.93
N PRO A 344 -24.39 3.82 -30.67
CA PRO A 344 -24.57 3.28 -29.31
C PRO A 344 -23.33 3.31 -28.41
N THR A 345 -22.13 3.30 -28.98
CA THR A 345 -20.84 3.33 -28.25
C THR A 345 -20.23 4.72 -28.12
N TRP A 346 -20.84 5.79 -28.64
CA TRP A 346 -20.27 7.15 -28.61
C TRP A 346 -19.96 7.55 -27.16
N PRO A 347 -18.79 8.12 -26.81
CA PRO A 347 -17.77 8.72 -27.68
C PRO A 347 -16.68 7.74 -28.20
N VAL A 348 -16.91 6.43 -28.16
CA VAL A 348 -15.98 5.40 -28.65
C VAL A 348 -16.39 4.93 -30.04
N ALA A 349 -15.57 5.21 -31.05
CA ALA A 349 -15.86 4.79 -32.42
C ALA A 349 -16.03 3.26 -32.51
N PRO A 350 -16.96 2.75 -33.32
CA PRO A 350 -17.12 1.30 -33.51
C PRO A 350 -15.83 0.58 -33.95
N SER A 351 -14.92 1.30 -34.63
CA SER A 351 -13.60 0.79 -35.02
C SER A 351 -12.68 0.45 -33.85
N ALA A 352 -12.90 1.04 -32.66
CA ALA A 352 -12.09 0.76 -31.46
C ALA A 352 -12.30 -0.66 -30.91
N PHE A 353 -13.36 -1.34 -31.33
CA PHE A 353 -13.63 -2.75 -31.05
C PHE A 353 -13.23 -3.66 -32.23
N GLY A 354 -12.37 -3.18 -33.13
CA GLY A 354 -11.78 -3.95 -34.23
C GLY A 354 -10.43 -4.58 -33.86
N GLU A 355 -9.84 -5.33 -34.80
CA GLU A 355 -8.49 -5.89 -34.63
C GLU A 355 -7.40 -4.86 -34.96
N PRO A 356 -6.29 -4.79 -34.20
CA PRO A 356 -5.90 -5.67 -33.09
C PRO A 356 -6.58 -5.30 -31.74
N TRP A 357 -7.07 -6.31 -31.01
CA TRP A 357 -7.67 -6.16 -29.68
C TRP A 357 -6.73 -6.66 -28.58
N ASN A 358 -6.36 -5.77 -27.66
CA ASN A 358 -5.64 -6.15 -26.44
C ASN A 358 -6.64 -6.50 -25.33
N PRO A 359 -6.53 -7.68 -24.70
CA PRO A 359 -7.41 -8.06 -23.60
C PRO A 359 -7.37 -7.03 -22.47
N ARG A 360 -8.54 -6.53 -22.07
CA ARG A 360 -8.70 -5.53 -21.00
C ARG A 360 -9.79 -5.93 -20.02
N THR A 361 -9.64 -5.60 -18.75
CA THR A 361 -10.71 -5.80 -17.78
C THR A 361 -11.86 -4.82 -18.05
N PRO A 362 -13.12 -5.14 -17.67
CA PRO A 362 -14.23 -4.19 -17.73
C PRO A 362 -13.89 -2.84 -17.08
N ARG A 363 -13.23 -2.85 -15.91
CA ARG A 363 -12.82 -1.62 -15.20
C ARG A 363 -11.80 -0.81 -16.00
N GLU A 364 -10.78 -1.44 -16.59
CA GLU A 364 -9.81 -0.75 -17.45
C GLU A 364 -10.47 -0.11 -18.68
N LEU A 365 -11.43 -0.83 -19.28
CA LEU A 365 -12.19 -0.34 -20.42
C LEU A 365 -12.98 0.93 -20.04
N LEU A 366 -13.74 0.87 -18.95
CA LEU A 366 -14.53 2.01 -18.46
C LEU A 366 -13.64 3.18 -18.02
N LYS A 367 -12.53 2.94 -17.32
CA LYS A 367 -11.53 3.97 -16.99
C LYS A 367 -11.03 4.68 -18.25
N ARG A 368 -10.76 3.93 -19.32
CA ARG A 368 -10.26 4.49 -20.57
C ARG A 368 -11.30 5.36 -21.27
N ILE A 369 -12.56 4.93 -21.29
CA ILE A 369 -13.67 5.71 -21.86
C ILE A 369 -13.90 6.98 -21.05
N HIS A 370 -13.86 6.86 -19.72
CA HIS A 370 -13.98 7.98 -18.81
C HIS A 370 -12.87 9.02 -19.04
N ALA A 371 -11.60 8.59 -19.05
CA ALA A 371 -10.46 9.45 -19.32
C ALA A 371 -10.53 10.13 -20.70
N HIS A 372 -11.07 9.45 -21.71
CA HIS A 372 -11.31 10.03 -23.04
C HIS A 372 -12.43 11.07 -23.01
N ALA A 373 -13.54 10.79 -22.30
CA ALA A 373 -14.63 11.73 -22.12
C ALA A 373 -14.17 13.00 -21.40
N GLU A 374 -13.31 12.87 -20.38
CA GLU A 374 -12.68 14.00 -19.69
C GLU A 374 -11.83 14.86 -20.64
N SER A 375 -10.98 14.21 -21.44
CA SER A 375 -10.12 14.90 -22.40
C SER A 375 -10.95 15.67 -23.43
N CYS A 376 -12.05 15.09 -23.92
CA CYS A 376 -12.95 15.74 -24.86
C CYS A 376 -13.78 16.87 -24.22
N LEU A 377 -14.01 16.81 -22.91
CA LEU A 377 -14.74 17.85 -22.18
C LEU A 377 -13.94 19.16 -22.11
N HIS A 378 -12.64 19.05 -21.86
CA HIS A 378 -11.72 20.18 -21.71
C HIS A 378 -10.96 20.54 -23.00
N GLY A 379 -11.03 19.70 -24.02
CA GLY A 379 -10.35 19.87 -25.31
C GLY A 379 -11.28 19.82 -26.52
N GLU A 380 -10.76 19.30 -27.63
CA GLU A 380 -11.51 19.05 -28.85
C GLU A 380 -12.35 17.76 -28.73
N VAL A 381 -13.63 17.83 -29.10
CA VAL A 381 -14.54 16.68 -29.07
C VAL A 381 -14.20 15.76 -30.25
N ARG A 382 -13.62 14.59 -29.95
CA ARG A 382 -13.31 13.55 -30.94
C ARG A 382 -13.72 12.17 -30.44
N GLU A 383 -13.93 11.22 -31.35
CA GLU A 383 -14.18 9.84 -30.98
C GLU A 383 -12.88 9.10 -30.64
N LEU A 384 -12.95 8.16 -29.69
CA LEU A 384 -11.85 7.24 -29.38
C LEU A 384 -11.84 6.15 -30.44
N THR A 385 -10.79 6.09 -31.27
CA THR A 385 -10.70 5.11 -32.37
C THR A 385 -9.92 3.84 -31.99
N SER A 386 -9.14 3.88 -30.92
CA SER A 386 -8.51 2.71 -30.27
C SER A 386 -8.27 2.94 -28.78
N PHE A 387 -8.49 1.89 -27.98
CA PHE A 387 -8.20 1.88 -26.54
C PHE A 387 -6.69 1.96 -26.21
N ASP A 388 -5.83 1.71 -27.20
CA ASP A 388 -4.37 1.80 -27.09
C ASP A 388 -3.80 3.17 -27.51
N GLU A 389 -4.63 4.11 -27.98
CA GLU A 389 -4.17 5.45 -28.36
C GLU A 389 -3.44 6.14 -27.19
N GLN A 390 -2.39 6.91 -27.49
CA GLN A 390 -1.76 7.75 -26.47
C GLN A 390 -2.75 8.80 -25.96
N ARG A 391 -2.80 9.01 -24.64
CA ARG A 391 -3.61 10.07 -24.03
C ARG A 391 -3.05 11.39 -24.56
N VAL A 392 -3.85 12.15 -25.30
CA VAL A 392 -3.50 13.53 -25.64
C VAL A 392 -3.66 14.29 -24.32
N GLU A 393 -2.55 14.76 -23.76
CA GLU A 393 -2.60 15.65 -22.61
C GLU A 393 -3.51 16.82 -22.97
N ALA A 394 -4.59 16.99 -22.21
CA ALA A 394 -5.41 18.19 -22.32
C ALA A 394 -4.45 19.36 -22.09
N THR A 395 -4.29 20.19 -23.11
CA THR A 395 -3.56 21.44 -22.99
C THR A 395 -4.21 22.19 -21.83
N PRO A 396 -3.46 22.63 -20.80
CA PRO A 396 -4.04 23.41 -19.73
C PRO A 396 -4.82 24.55 -20.38
N VAL A 397 -6.09 24.69 -19.97
CA VAL A 397 -6.97 25.75 -20.45
C VAL A 397 -6.16 27.03 -20.46
N PRO A 398 -6.07 27.75 -21.60
CA PRO A 398 -5.32 28.99 -21.65
C PRO A 398 -5.84 29.90 -20.55
N SER A 399 -4.94 30.71 -20.01
CA SER A 399 -5.20 31.85 -19.13
C SER A 399 -6.09 32.90 -19.82
N GLY A 400 -7.32 32.51 -20.12
CA GLY A 400 -8.41 33.36 -20.55
C GLY A 400 -9.11 33.99 -19.35
N PRO A 401 -9.94 35.02 -19.57
CA PRO A 401 -10.80 35.56 -18.53
C PRO A 401 -11.69 34.46 -17.95
N GLU A 402 -11.91 34.53 -16.65
CA GLU A 402 -12.77 33.61 -15.91
C GLU A 402 -14.16 33.54 -16.56
N PRO A 403 -14.72 32.34 -16.82
CA PRO A 403 -15.99 32.24 -17.52
C PRO A 403 -17.14 32.89 -16.74
N ASP A 404 -18.01 33.64 -17.40
CA ASP A 404 -19.11 34.38 -16.76
C ASP A 404 -20.00 33.51 -15.83
N TYR A 405 -20.19 32.24 -16.19
CA TYR A 405 -20.99 31.28 -15.40
C TYR A 405 -20.38 30.97 -14.01
N PHE A 406 -19.08 31.18 -13.79
CA PHE A 406 -18.48 31.01 -12.45
C PHE A 406 -19.11 31.98 -11.45
N THR A 407 -19.37 33.22 -11.88
CA THR A 407 -20.03 34.23 -11.03
C THR A 407 -21.47 33.83 -10.70
N GLU A 408 -22.18 33.20 -11.64
CA GLU A 408 -23.53 32.67 -11.41
C GLU A 408 -23.52 31.53 -10.39
N PHE A 409 -22.56 30.60 -10.49
CA PHE A 409 -22.40 29.52 -9.52
C PHE A 409 -21.93 30.02 -8.15
N ASP A 410 -21.06 31.03 -8.10
CA ASP A 410 -20.66 31.68 -6.84
C ASP A 410 -21.86 32.33 -6.15
N ALA A 411 -22.67 33.09 -6.90
CA ALA A 411 -23.89 33.72 -6.39
C ALA A 411 -24.92 32.68 -5.92
N ARG A 412 -25.13 31.61 -6.70
CA ARG A 412 -26.05 30.52 -6.35
C ARG A 412 -25.58 29.75 -5.13
N PHE A 413 -24.28 29.44 -5.03
CA PHE A 413 -23.69 28.77 -3.88
C PHE A 413 -23.85 29.61 -2.61
N ALA A 414 -23.58 30.92 -2.69
CA ALA A 414 -23.80 31.85 -1.59
C ALA A 414 -25.29 31.90 -1.18
N GLN A 415 -26.21 32.02 -2.14
CA GLN A 415 -27.64 32.02 -1.88
C GLN A 415 -28.13 30.72 -1.20
N LEU A 416 -27.65 29.56 -1.66
CA LEU A 416 -28.00 28.27 -1.07
C LEU A 416 -27.42 28.10 0.34
N ARG A 417 -26.21 28.61 0.59
CA ARG A 417 -25.63 28.64 1.95
C ARG A 417 -26.42 29.55 2.89
N ASP A 418 -26.86 30.71 2.41
CA ASP A 418 -27.65 31.66 3.21
C ASP A 418 -29.07 31.13 3.47
N LYS A 419 -29.65 30.38 2.53
CA LYS A 419 -30.96 29.73 2.65
C LYS A 419 -30.92 28.46 3.51
N ALA A 420 -29.75 27.87 3.72
CA ALA A 420 -29.61 26.63 4.48
C ALA A 420 -29.91 26.88 5.98
N ASP A 421 -31.16 26.60 6.36
CA ASP A 421 -31.66 26.64 7.74
C ASP A 421 -31.29 25.34 8.47
N ILE A 422 -29.98 25.11 8.61
CA ILE A 422 -29.39 23.99 9.35
C ILE A 422 -28.27 24.54 10.22
N SER A 423 -28.43 24.39 11.54
CA SER A 423 -27.36 24.62 12.51
C SER A 423 -26.91 23.31 13.17
N ALA A 424 -25.66 23.25 13.61
CA ALA A 424 -25.17 22.16 14.42
C ALA A 424 -26.03 22.00 15.68
N ALA A 425 -26.51 23.11 16.28
CA ALA A 425 -27.34 23.09 17.47
C ALA A 425 -28.71 22.39 17.30
N GLU A 426 -29.26 22.37 16.08
CA GLU A 426 -30.54 21.75 15.72
C GLU A 426 -30.41 20.27 15.34
N LEU A 427 -29.18 19.77 15.16
CA LEU A 427 -28.94 18.34 15.04
C LEU A 427 -29.15 17.68 16.41
N LYS A 428 -30.25 16.94 16.50
CA LYS A 428 -30.72 16.23 17.68
C LYS A 428 -30.85 14.74 17.37
N GLN A 429 -31.08 13.98 18.44
CA GLN A 429 -31.22 12.54 18.35
C GLN A 429 -32.25 12.05 17.31
N HIS A 430 -33.35 12.78 17.14
CA HIS A 430 -34.46 12.33 16.29
C HIS A 430 -34.28 12.63 14.80
N ASN A 431 -33.33 13.51 14.43
CA ASN A 431 -33.13 13.94 13.04
C ASN A 431 -31.73 13.63 12.49
N GLU A 432 -30.75 13.28 13.33
CA GLU A 432 -29.36 13.00 12.91
C GLU A 432 -29.27 11.96 11.79
N ASP A 433 -29.98 10.85 11.92
CA ASP A 433 -29.94 9.72 10.98
C ASP A 433 -30.67 10.02 9.66
N ALA A 434 -31.55 11.03 9.64
CA ALA A 434 -32.24 11.49 8.43
C ALA A 434 -31.45 12.57 7.68
N VAL A 435 -30.77 13.46 8.41
CA VAL A 435 -30.13 14.64 7.83
C VAL A 435 -28.68 14.38 7.42
N MET A 436 -27.87 13.76 8.29
CA MET A 436 -26.43 13.67 8.10
C MET A 436 -25.97 12.83 6.91
N PRO A 437 -26.59 11.67 6.58
CA PRO A 437 -26.12 10.85 5.47
C PRO A 437 -26.07 11.59 4.14
N GLY A 438 -27.12 12.37 3.84
CA GLY A 438 -27.18 13.13 2.59
C GLY A 438 -26.17 14.29 2.53
N LEU A 439 -25.87 14.92 3.66
CA LEU A 439 -24.89 16.01 3.72
C LEU A 439 -23.46 15.49 3.59
N LEU A 440 -23.08 14.48 4.36
CA LEU A 440 -21.74 13.89 4.31
C LEU A 440 -21.43 13.29 2.94
N LEU A 441 -22.40 12.57 2.35
CA LEU A 441 -22.22 12.01 1.01
C LEU A 441 -22.03 13.10 -0.06
N ALA A 442 -22.76 14.23 0.05
CA ALA A 442 -22.59 15.36 -0.84
C ALA A 442 -21.21 16.03 -0.68
N GLY A 443 -20.76 16.21 0.57
CA GLY A 443 -19.44 16.75 0.89
C GLY A 443 -18.31 15.88 0.35
N LEU A 444 -18.35 14.57 0.62
CA LEU A 444 -17.35 13.61 0.15
C LEU A 444 -17.31 13.50 -1.38
N LYS A 445 -18.47 13.43 -2.06
CA LYS A 445 -18.54 13.43 -3.53
C LYS A 445 -17.96 14.72 -4.12
N SER A 446 -18.25 15.86 -3.52
CA SER A 446 -17.70 17.15 -3.97
C SER A 446 -16.18 17.19 -3.77
N TRP A 447 -15.68 16.71 -2.63
CA TRP A 447 -14.24 16.60 -2.36
C TRP A 447 -13.51 15.71 -3.36
N ILE A 448 -14.07 14.54 -3.70
CA ILE A 448 -13.51 13.64 -4.73
C ILE A 448 -13.40 14.38 -6.08
N ASN A 449 -14.43 15.15 -6.46
CA ASN A 449 -14.39 15.95 -7.69
C ASN A 449 -13.36 17.10 -7.64
N GLU A 450 -13.08 17.66 -6.46
CA GLU A 450 -12.13 18.77 -6.28
C GLU A 450 -10.66 18.35 -6.30
N VAL A 451 -10.37 17.16 -5.77
CA VAL A 451 -9.01 16.60 -5.70
C VAL A 451 -8.63 15.90 -7.00
N GLY A 452 -9.61 15.51 -7.81
CA GLY A 452 -9.43 14.72 -9.02
C GLY A 452 -9.46 13.22 -8.70
N ASN A 453 -10.14 12.46 -9.56
CA ASN A 453 -10.29 11.00 -9.41
C ASN A 453 -10.08 10.27 -10.74
N ASP A 454 -9.15 10.79 -11.56
CA ASP A 454 -8.88 10.33 -12.92
C ASP A 454 -8.57 8.82 -13.00
N ASP A 455 -8.05 8.24 -11.90
CA ASP A 455 -7.73 6.81 -11.78
C ASP A 455 -8.76 6.00 -10.98
N MET A 456 -9.86 6.61 -10.54
CA MET A 456 -10.91 5.99 -9.71
C MET A 456 -10.38 5.36 -8.42
N THR A 457 -9.40 6.03 -7.80
CA THR A 457 -8.75 5.58 -6.55
C THR A 457 -9.61 5.86 -5.32
N TRP A 458 -10.48 6.88 -5.39
CA TRP A 458 -11.39 7.27 -4.31
C TRP A 458 -12.84 6.88 -4.62
N ALA A 459 -13.55 6.40 -3.61
CA ALA A 459 -14.98 6.10 -3.69
C ALA A 459 -15.69 6.54 -2.40
N ALA A 460 -16.78 7.28 -2.53
CA ALA A 460 -17.65 7.63 -1.40
C ALA A 460 -18.77 6.60 -1.25
N GLU A 461 -18.98 6.11 -0.04
CA GLU A 461 -19.99 5.11 0.29
C GLU A 461 -21.17 5.76 1.02
N PRO A 462 -22.43 5.44 0.67
CA PRO A 462 -23.60 5.88 1.41
C PRO A 462 -23.68 5.21 2.80
N ALA A 463 -24.67 5.62 3.60
CA ALA A 463 -24.92 5.02 4.91
C ALA A 463 -25.36 3.55 4.79
N ASP A 464 -24.88 2.70 5.71
CA ASP A 464 -25.18 1.26 5.79
C ASP A 464 -26.67 0.94 5.84
N GLY A 465 -27.30 0.75 4.67
CA GLY A 465 -28.55 0.01 4.47
C GLY A 465 -29.72 0.37 5.40
N GLY A 466 -29.77 1.58 5.95
CA GLY A 466 -30.81 2.00 6.91
C GLY A 466 -30.62 1.50 8.35
N SER A 467 -29.48 0.89 8.70
CA SER A 467 -29.17 0.44 10.07
C SER A 467 -28.94 1.59 11.05
N GLY A 468 -28.67 2.80 10.54
CA GLY A 468 -28.31 3.96 11.36
C GLY A 468 -27.06 3.72 12.20
N SER A 469 -26.12 2.88 11.74
CA SER A 469 -24.83 2.65 12.43
C SER A 469 -23.74 3.60 11.96
N LEU A 470 -23.67 3.87 10.65
CA LEU A 470 -22.79 4.84 10.01
C LEU A 470 -23.60 5.83 9.16
N HIS A 471 -23.09 7.03 8.95
CA HIS A 471 -23.73 8.07 8.13
C HIS A 471 -23.12 8.19 6.73
N ALA A 472 -21.83 7.90 6.56
CA ALA A 472 -21.17 7.83 5.25
C ALA A 472 -19.83 7.09 5.37
N GLY A 473 -19.27 6.67 4.23
CA GLY A 473 -17.94 6.11 4.13
C GLY A 473 -17.10 6.74 3.00
N LEU A 474 -15.78 6.57 3.06
CA LEU A 474 -14.84 6.91 2.00
C LEU A 474 -13.82 5.77 1.91
N LYS A 475 -13.52 5.28 0.71
CA LYS A 475 -12.50 4.27 0.44
C LYS A 475 -11.44 4.82 -0.50
N ARG A 476 -10.19 4.48 -0.24
CA ARG A 476 -9.03 4.73 -1.09
C ARG A 476 -8.35 3.41 -1.44
N THR A 477 -8.24 3.12 -2.73
CA THR A 477 -7.41 2.00 -3.18
C THR A 477 -5.93 2.40 -3.13
N LEU A 478 -5.14 1.70 -2.32
CA LEU A 478 -3.69 1.93 -2.16
C LEU A 478 -2.88 1.16 -3.20
N ASN A 479 -3.24 -0.10 -3.45
CA ASN A 479 -2.61 -0.97 -4.45
C ASN A 479 -3.68 -1.78 -5.18
N GLU A 480 -3.77 -1.63 -6.51
CA GLU A 480 -4.76 -2.35 -7.33
C GLU A 480 -4.42 -3.83 -7.52
N GLU A 481 -3.14 -4.20 -7.56
CA GLU A 481 -2.69 -5.58 -7.79
C GLU A 481 -2.84 -6.45 -6.53
N LEU A 482 -2.64 -5.86 -5.35
CA LEU A 482 -2.77 -6.52 -4.04
C LEU A 482 -4.17 -6.38 -3.42
N ASP A 483 -5.05 -5.60 -4.07
CA ASP A 483 -6.37 -5.23 -3.55
C ASP A 483 -6.33 -4.63 -2.13
N THR A 484 -5.30 -3.83 -1.86
CA THR A 484 -5.13 -3.12 -0.58
C THR A 484 -5.97 -1.83 -0.61
N VAL A 485 -6.88 -1.68 0.37
CA VAL A 485 -7.79 -0.53 0.50
C VAL A 485 -7.67 0.07 1.90
N GLU A 486 -7.72 1.40 1.97
CA GLU A 486 -7.87 2.18 3.19
C GLU A 486 -9.29 2.76 3.25
N SER A 487 -9.95 2.72 4.41
CA SER A 487 -11.34 3.21 4.56
C SER A 487 -11.52 4.17 5.72
N TRP A 488 -12.42 5.15 5.55
CA TRP A 488 -12.89 6.08 6.57
C TRP A 488 -14.41 5.95 6.70
N ALA A 489 -14.90 5.70 7.91
CA ALA A 489 -16.31 5.63 8.25
C ALA A 489 -16.68 6.85 9.12
N PHE A 490 -17.84 7.47 8.86
CA PHE A 490 -18.27 8.70 9.52
C PHE A 490 -19.58 8.50 10.29
N ARG A 491 -19.64 8.95 11.54
CA ARG A 491 -20.86 8.88 12.37
C ARG A 491 -21.02 10.10 13.29
N LEU A 492 -22.14 10.80 13.19
CA LEU A 492 -22.59 11.79 14.18
C LEU A 492 -23.32 11.11 15.35
N ILE A 493 -22.99 11.54 16.57
CA ILE A 493 -23.73 11.19 17.78
C ILE A 493 -24.13 12.50 18.49
N ALA A 494 -25.38 12.92 18.32
CA ALA A 494 -25.91 14.16 18.90
C ALA A 494 -26.33 14.01 20.38
N SER A 495 -26.55 12.78 20.86
CA SER A 495 -26.96 12.51 22.24
C SER A 495 -25.86 12.79 23.26
N SER A 496 -26.22 13.34 24.42
CA SER A 496 -25.34 13.50 25.60
C SER A 496 -25.60 12.45 26.70
N HIS A 497 -26.66 11.63 26.57
CA HIS A 497 -27.01 10.60 27.55
C HIS A 497 -26.13 9.35 27.42
N GLY A 498 -25.46 8.97 28.52
CA GLY A 498 -24.42 7.92 28.56
C GLY A 498 -24.79 6.58 27.91
N ASN A 499 -25.95 6.00 28.25
CA ASN A 499 -26.35 4.69 27.70
C ASN A 499 -26.61 4.74 26.19
N ARG A 500 -27.22 5.82 25.69
CA ARG A 500 -27.51 6.01 24.27
C ARG A 500 -26.26 6.31 23.46
N VAL A 501 -25.33 7.07 24.04
CA VAL A 501 -24.00 7.29 23.45
C VAL A 501 -23.25 5.97 23.34
N LEU A 502 -23.21 5.17 24.41
CA LEU A 502 -22.55 3.87 24.43
C LEU A 502 -23.12 2.90 23.38
N SER A 503 -24.45 2.81 23.28
CA SER A 503 -25.11 1.96 22.28
C SER A 503 -24.72 2.37 20.84
N ARG A 504 -24.81 3.67 20.51
CA ARG A 504 -24.44 4.17 19.17
C ARG A 504 -22.95 4.05 18.87
N LEU A 505 -22.10 4.34 19.87
CA LEU A 505 -20.64 4.23 19.75
C LEU A 505 -20.24 2.79 19.43
N ARG A 506 -20.80 1.82 20.17
CA ARG A 506 -20.56 0.39 19.92
C ARG A 506 -21.06 -0.04 18.56
N SER A 507 -22.27 0.39 18.16
CA SER A 507 -22.80 0.09 16.81
C SER A 507 -21.91 0.62 15.69
N ALA A 508 -21.44 1.87 15.82
CA ALA A 508 -20.53 2.48 14.84
C ALA A 508 -19.15 1.81 14.82
N ARG A 509 -18.60 1.46 15.98
CA ARG A 509 -17.34 0.72 16.12
C ARG A 509 -17.40 -0.64 15.43
N THR A 510 -18.50 -1.38 15.63
CA THR A 510 -18.75 -2.66 14.98
C THR A 510 -18.87 -2.49 13.47
N ALA A 511 -19.69 -1.53 13.00
CA ALA A 511 -19.90 -1.29 11.58
C ALA A 511 -18.62 -0.84 10.84
N ALA A 512 -17.80 0.03 11.45
CA ALA A 512 -16.52 0.44 10.88
C ALA A 512 -15.43 -0.65 10.97
N GLY A 513 -15.65 -1.71 11.75
CA GLY A 513 -14.69 -2.78 11.98
C GLY A 513 -13.37 -2.31 12.62
N ILE A 514 -13.38 -1.22 13.40
CA ILE A 514 -12.19 -0.73 14.09
C ILE A 514 -11.97 -1.54 15.39
N ARG A 515 -10.79 -2.15 15.51
CA ARG A 515 -10.37 -2.91 16.70
C ARG A 515 -8.89 -2.64 16.99
N ALA A 516 -8.46 -2.79 18.24
CA ALA A 516 -7.07 -2.57 18.65
C ALA A 516 -6.09 -3.38 17.76
N GLY A 517 -5.18 -2.67 17.09
CA GLY A 517 -4.21 -3.24 16.14
C GLY A 517 -4.66 -3.29 14.67
N GLY A 518 -5.88 -2.87 14.33
CA GLY A 518 -6.34 -2.77 12.94
C GLY A 518 -5.76 -1.57 12.21
N ARG A 519 -4.88 -1.79 11.22
CA ARG A 519 -4.33 -0.72 10.35
C ARG A 519 -5.20 -0.55 9.08
N GLY A 520 -5.42 0.69 8.66
CA GLY A 520 -6.09 1.03 7.39
C GLY A 520 -7.62 1.18 7.43
N ARG A 521 -8.25 1.15 8.61
CA ARG A 521 -9.66 1.50 8.80
C ARG A 521 -9.76 2.59 9.85
N HIS A 522 -10.49 3.65 9.52
CA HIS A 522 -10.62 4.85 10.35
C HIS A 522 -12.09 5.07 10.68
N LEU A 523 -12.42 5.27 11.96
CA LEU A 523 -13.77 5.67 12.40
C LEU A 523 -13.71 7.10 12.89
N VAL A 524 -14.48 7.97 12.25
CA VAL A 524 -14.56 9.40 12.51
C VAL A 524 -15.89 9.70 13.19
N LEU A 525 -15.81 10.10 14.45
CA LEU A 525 -16.97 10.46 15.25
C LEU A 525 -17.18 11.97 15.29
N ILE A 526 -18.37 12.38 14.89
CA ILE A 526 -18.80 13.77 14.86
C ILE A 526 -19.59 14.06 16.12
N ARG A 527 -19.26 15.16 16.80
CA ARG A 527 -19.92 15.58 18.04
C ARG A 527 -20.59 16.94 17.90
N ASN A 528 -21.68 17.12 18.64
CA ASN A 528 -22.36 18.41 18.80
C ASN A 528 -22.05 19.02 20.18
N GLY A 529 -21.36 20.18 20.21
CA GLY A 529 -21.05 20.91 21.44
C GLY A 529 -19.66 20.66 22.06
N SER A 530 -19.28 21.52 23.02
CA SER A 530 -17.96 21.55 23.68
C SER A 530 -17.87 20.72 24.96
N GLN A 531 -19.00 20.26 25.51
CA GLN A 531 -19.03 19.36 26.66
C GLN A 531 -18.92 17.91 26.19
N GLY A 532 -17.76 17.30 26.40
CA GLY A 532 -17.54 15.89 26.07
C GLY A 532 -18.42 14.93 26.86
N TRP A 533 -18.45 13.66 26.47
CA TRP A 533 -19.22 12.65 27.20
C TRP A 533 -18.61 12.39 28.59
N THR A 534 -19.40 12.62 29.64
CA THR A 534 -18.91 12.68 31.02
C THR A 534 -18.96 11.35 31.77
N GLY A 535 -19.71 10.36 31.26
CA GLY A 535 -19.88 9.05 31.89
C GLY A 535 -18.58 8.25 31.96
N ARG A 536 -18.29 7.64 33.11
CA ARG A 536 -17.05 6.86 33.35
C ARG A 536 -16.86 5.73 32.32
N THR A 537 -17.91 4.97 32.04
CA THR A 537 -17.90 3.89 31.04
C THR A 537 -17.75 4.44 29.62
N THR A 538 -18.42 5.55 29.31
CA THR A 538 -18.31 6.21 28.01
C THR A 538 -16.90 6.72 27.74
N LYS A 539 -16.23 7.32 28.74
CA LYS A 539 -14.83 7.75 28.62
C LYS A 539 -13.85 6.60 28.39
N ALA A 540 -14.09 5.45 29.03
CA ALA A 540 -13.24 4.28 28.84
C ALA A 540 -13.33 3.73 27.41
N GLU A 541 -14.55 3.59 26.87
CA GLU A 541 -14.79 3.11 25.51
C GLU A 541 -14.28 4.09 24.44
N VAL A 542 -14.41 5.40 24.69
CA VAL A 542 -13.84 6.47 23.86
C VAL A 542 -12.31 6.37 23.80
N ALA A 543 -11.66 6.20 24.95
CA ALA A 543 -10.20 6.09 25.02
C ALA A 543 -9.70 4.80 24.32
N GLU A 544 -10.44 3.70 24.44
CA GLU A 544 -10.13 2.47 23.72
C GLU A 544 -10.28 2.65 22.19
N LEU A 545 -11.27 3.42 21.75
CA LEU A 545 -11.46 3.74 20.34
C LEU A 545 -10.33 4.61 19.78
N GLU A 546 -9.88 5.62 20.52
CA GLU A 546 -8.73 6.46 20.15
C GLU A 546 -7.47 5.63 19.98
N GLN A 547 -7.21 4.71 20.91
CA GLN A 547 -6.08 3.77 20.81
C GLN A 547 -6.19 2.82 19.60
N ALA A 548 -7.41 2.55 19.13
CA ALA A 548 -7.68 1.74 17.95
C ALA A 548 -7.71 2.55 16.64
N GLY A 549 -7.33 3.83 16.65
CA GLY A 549 -7.29 4.69 15.45
C GLY A 549 -8.57 5.47 15.17
N GLY A 550 -9.50 5.55 16.12
CA GLY A 550 -10.68 6.42 16.02
C GLY A 550 -10.33 7.89 16.17
N ALA A 551 -10.91 8.74 15.32
CA ALA A 551 -10.73 10.19 15.35
C ALA A 551 -12.04 10.89 15.72
N TRP A 552 -11.94 12.10 16.29
CA TRP A 552 -13.09 12.92 16.64
C TRP A 552 -12.94 14.28 16.01
N VAL A 553 -14.04 14.78 15.46
CA VAL A 553 -14.06 16.12 14.90
C VAL A 553 -15.32 16.85 15.31
N LYS A 554 -15.22 18.18 15.40
CA LYS A 554 -16.38 19.04 15.53
C LYS A 554 -16.80 19.47 14.14
N ILE A 555 -18.09 19.33 13.81
CA ILE A 555 -18.65 19.93 12.61
C ILE A 555 -19.14 21.34 12.93
N SER A 556 -18.78 22.33 12.10
CA SER A 556 -19.23 23.71 12.25
C SER A 556 -20.52 23.96 11.48
N ASP A 557 -21.26 25.02 11.85
CA ASP A 557 -22.42 25.49 11.07
C ASP A 557 -22.01 25.85 9.63
N ASP A 558 -20.77 26.30 9.43
CA ASP A 558 -20.22 26.62 8.12
C ASP A 558 -20.03 25.38 7.24
N ASP A 559 -19.53 24.28 7.83
CA ASP A 559 -19.39 23.00 7.14
C ASP A 559 -20.77 22.45 6.73
N LEU A 560 -21.77 22.53 7.63
CA LEU A 560 -23.14 22.06 7.38
C LEU A 560 -23.83 22.85 6.26
N ARG A 561 -23.74 24.18 6.28
CA ARG A 561 -24.28 25.03 5.20
C ARG A 561 -23.61 24.75 3.86
N THR A 562 -22.29 24.53 3.88
CA THR A 562 -21.53 24.17 2.67
C THR A 562 -21.99 22.83 2.10
N PHE A 563 -22.11 21.78 2.91
CA PHE A 563 -22.60 20.48 2.45
C PHE A 563 -24.06 20.51 2.02
N SER A 564 -24.91 21.34 2.65
CA SER A 564 -26.31 21.52 2.24
C SER A 564 -26.40 22.18 0.85
N ALA A 565 -25.64 23.24 0.61
CA ALA A 565 -25.58 23.88 -0.70
C ALA A 565 -25.06 22.93 -1.78
N LEU A 566 -24.01 22.16 -1.49
CA LEU A 566 -23.47 21.15 -2.40
C LEU A 566 -24.48 20.03 -2.71
N LYS A 567 -25.25 19.58 -1.71
CA LYS A 567 -26.31 18.59 -1.89
C LYS A 567 -27.40 19.06 -2.86
N GLU A 568 -27.75 20.34 -2.85
CA GLU A 568 -28.71 20.92 -3.80
C GLU A 568 -28.12 21.18 -5.18
N MET A 569 -26.80 21.44 -5.27
CA MET A 569 -26.11 21.71 -6.54
C MET A 569 -25.75 20.45 -7.33
N LEU A 570 -25.30 19.38 -6.67
CA LEU A 570 -24.86 18.13 -7.30
C LEU A 570 -25.88 17.50 -8.29
N PRO A 571 -27.20 17.55 -8.04
CA PRO A 571 -28.21 17.02 -8.98
C PRO A 571 -28.28 17.74 -10.34
N MET A 572 -27.72 18.95 -10.48
CA MET A 572 -27.77 19.70 -11.75
C MET A 572 -26.92 19.08 -12.86
N GLN A 573 -25.97 18.19 -12.49
CA GLN A 573 -25.21 17.31 -13.39
C GLN A 573 -24.73 17.98 -14.69
N ASN A 574 -24.11 19.16 -14.59
CA ASN A 574 -23.54 19.85 -15.75
C ASN A 574 -22.01 20.02 -15.62
N HIS A 575 -21.34 20.18 -16.77
CA HIS A 575 -19.88 20.33 -16.79
C HIS A 575 -19.40 21.62 -16.11
N GLN A 576 -20.24 22.65 -16.11
CA GLN A 576 -19.90 23.98 -15.57
C GLN A 576 -19.75 23.91 -14.05
N LEU A 577 -20.61 23.15 -13.37
CA LEU A 577 -20.53 22.88 -11.94
C LEU A 577 -19.25 22.12 -11.58
N LEU A 578 -18.85 21.14 -12.38
CA LEU A 578 -17.61 20.38 -12.14
C LEU A 578 -16.37 21.28 -12.29
N ALA A 579 -16.32 22.11 -13.33
CA ALA A 579 -15.25 23.10 -13.51
C ALA A 579 -15.21 24.10 -12.34
N TRP A 580 -16.38 24.52 -11.87
CA TRP A 580 -16.51 25.40 -10.70
C TRP A 580 -16.04 24.73 -9.41
N LEU A 581 -16.39 23.46 -9.15
CA LEU A 581 -15.92 22.71 -7.97
C LEU A 581 -14.40 22.63 -7.94
N VAL A 582 -13.77 22.21 -9.05
CA VAL A 582 -12.30 22.13 -9.18
C VAL A 582 -11.63 23.49 -8.93
N ALA A 583 -12.21 24.57 -9.44
CA ALA A 583 -11.65 25.91 -9.29
C ALA A 583 -11.86 26.52 -7.89
N ARG A 584 -13.03 26.34 -7.28
CA ARG A 584 -13.40 26.99 -6.00
C ARG A 584 -13.09 26.15 -4.77
N LYS A 585 -13.01 24.84 -4.92
CA LYS A 585 -12.73 23.85 -3.86
C LYS A 585 -13.54 24.04 -2.56
N PRO A 586 -14.89 24.21 -2.64
CA PRO A 586 -15.71 24.50 -1.46
C PRO A 586 -15.68 23.39 -0.40
N ALA A 587 -15.61 22.11 -0.77
CA ALA A 587 -15.58 20.98 0.17
C ALA A 587 -14.21 20.81 0.83
N SER A 588 -13.11 20.87 0.06
CA SER A 588 -11.73 20.71 0.56
C SER A 588 -11.30 21.83 1.50
N ARG A 589 -11.97 22.99 1.44
CA ARG A 589 -11.75 24.13 2.34
C ARG A 589 -12.51 24.02 3.67
N THR A 590 -13.44 23.07 3.81
CA THR A 590 -14.15 22.84 5.07
C THR A 590 -13.18 22.41 6.16
N THR A 591 -13.38 22.91 7.38
CA THR A 591 -12.54 22.54 8.54
C THR A 591 -12.63 21.04 8.79
N PHE A 592 -13.83 20.48 8.62
CA PHE A 592 -14.12 19.06 8.77
C PHE A 592 -13.26 18.16 7.88
N LEU A 593 -13.26 18.37 6.54
CA LEU A 593 -12.53 17.46 5.65
C LEU A 593 -11.01 17.66 5.72
N ARG A 594 -10.53 18.89 5.99
CA ARG A 594 -9.10 19.19 6.07
C ARG A 594 -8.40 18.58 7.29
N GLU A 595 -9.11 18.42 8.39
CA GLU A 595 -8.57 17.83 9.62
C GLU A 595 -8.45 16.29 9.53
N ILE A 596 -9.32 15.66 8.72
CA ILE A 596 -9.49 14.20 8.69
C ILE A 596 -8.84 13.56 7.46
N LEU A 597 -8.97 14.19 6.29
CA LEU A 597 -8.51 13.62 5.03
C LEU A 597 -7.10 14.14 4.69
N PRO A 598 -6.23 13.32 4.07
CA PRO A 598 -4.88 13.72 3.71
C PRO A 598 -4.86 14.94 2.78
N ASP A 599 -3.98 15.91 3.06
CA ASP A 599 -3.91 17.19 2.34
C ASP A 599 -3.60 16.99 0.84
N PRO A 600 -4.47 17.48 -0.08
CA PRO A 600 -4.22 17.41 -1.53
C PRO A 600 -2.95 18.16 -1.99
N GLY A 601 -2.39 19.04 -1.15
CA GLY A 601 -1.22 19.88 -1.48
C GLY A 601 0.15 19.19 -1.50
N ARG A 602 0.24 17.87 -1.29
CA ARG A 602 1.51 17.12 -1.41
C ARG A 602 1.66 16.36 -2.74
N ALA A 603 0.72 16.55 -3.67
CA ALA A 603 0.80 16.09 -5.05
C ALA A 603 0.51 17.27 -5.99
N ALA A 604 1.41 17.51 -6.95
CA ALA A 604 1.32 18.49 -8.02
C ALA A 604 1.31 19.99 -7.63
N GLY A 605 2.52 20.59 -7.62
CA GLY A 605 2.71 22.03 -7.75
C GLY A 605 3.47 22.35 -9.04
N SER A 606 2.76 22.55 -10.14
CA SER A 606 3.28 23.21 -11.34
C SER A 606 2.65 24.60 -11.45
N HIS A 607 3.39 25.63 -11.10
CA HIS A 607 3.21 26.97 -11.66
C HIS A 607 4.59 27.51 -12.03
N GLN A 608 4.77 27.81 -13.31
CA GLN A 608 5.90 28.57 -13.82
C GLN A 608 5.75 30.03 -13.41
N GLU A 609 6.75 30.63 -12.78
CA GLU A 609 7.14 32.01 -13.05
C GLU A 609 8.60 32.27 -12.61
N THR A 610 9.38 32.79 -13.56
CA THR A 610 10.70 33.43 -13.43
C THR A 610 11.85 32.68 -12.74
N ARG A 611 12.87 32.34 -13.53
CA ARG A 611 14.07 31.57 -13.17
C ARG A 611 15.02 32.36 -12.24
N PRO A 612 15.35 31.84 -11.04
CA PRO A 612 16.57 32.18 -10.33
C PRO A 612 17.65 31.10 -10.54
N PRO A 613 18.94 31.43 -10.37
CA PRO A 613 20.03 30.45 -10.36
C PRO A 613 19.83 29.37 -9.27
N PRO A 614 20.42 28.18 -9.41
CA PRO A 614 20.24 27.08 -8.46
C PRO A 614 20.69 27.46 -7.05
N SER A 615 19.94 27.00 -6.04
CA SER A 615 20.30 27.17 -4.63
C SER A 615 21.51 26.27 -4.27
N PRO A 616 22.30 26.59 -3.23
CA PRO A 616 23.44 25.78 -2.80
C PRO A 616 23.11 24.33 -2.41
N ALA A 617 21.82 23.99 -2.26
CA ALA A 617 21.34 22.70 -1.76
C ALA A 617 20.77 21.76 -2.85
N GLU A 618 20.88 22.12 -4.14
CA GLU A 618 20.30 21.35 -5.26
C GLU A 618 21.31 21.07 -6.37
N ILE A 619 21.36 19.84 -6.89
CA ILE A 619 22.09 19.49 -8.12
C ILE A 619 21.21 19.69 -9.37
N ALA A 620 21.83 20.17 -10.46
CA ALA A 620 21.15 20.42 -11.73
C ALA A 620 21.52 19.36 -12.79
N LEU A 621 20.54 18.57 -13.20
CA LEU A 621 20.62 17.54 -14.23
C LEU A 621 19.74 17.93 -15.44
N GLY A 622 19.93 17.28 -16.61
CA GLY A 622 19.29 17.68 -17.89
C GLY A 622 20.01 18.82 -18.63
N MET A 623 20.18 18.76 -19.96
CA MET A 623 20.99 19.73 -20.74
C MET A 623 20.62 21.20 -20.49
N ASP A 624 19.36 21.49 -20.17
CA ASP A 624 18.86 22.84 -19.88
C ASP A 624 18.71 23.09 -18.36
N GLY A 625 19.26 22.21 -17.52
CA GLY A 625 19.11 22.24 -16.07
C GLY A 625 17.68 21.98 -15.62
N GLU A 626 16.88 21.28 -16.44
CA GLU A 626 15.45 21.09 -16.25
C GLU A 626 15.09 20.13 -15.11
N ILE A 627 16.05 19.34 -14.63
CA ILE A 627 15.89 18.41 -13.50
C ILE A 627 16.71 18.92 -12.32
N ARG A 628 16.05 19.44 -11.29
CA ARG A 628 16.70 19.84 -10.04
C ARG A 628 16.44 18.81 -8.96
N VAL A 629 17.51 18.26 -8.39
CA VAL A 629 17.43 17.27 -7.30
C VAL A 629 18.02 17.89 -6.05
N GLU A 630 17.21 18.01 -5.00
CA GLU A 630 17.70 18.45 -3.70
C GLU A 630 18.67 17.41 -3.12
N LEU A 631 19.78 17.87 -2.51
CA LEU A 631 20.76 16.98 -1.88
C LEU A 631 20.12 16.10 -0.80
N GLU A 632 19.12 16.60 -0.07
CA GLU A 632 18.41 15.82 0.94
C GLU A 632 17.58 14.68 0.34
N SER A 633 17.02 14.88 -0.86
CA SER A 633 16.26 13.83 -1.57
C SER A 633 17.14 12.64 -1.95
N LEU A 634 18.45 12.84 -2.14
CA LEU A 634 19.41 11.76 -2.42
C LEU A 634 19.60 10.80 -1.23
N ARG A 635 19.20 11.18 -0.01
CA ARG A 635 19.12 10.26 1.15
C ARG A 635 18.13 9.12 0.89
N LYS A 636 17.19 9.30 -0.04
CA LYS A 636 16.21 8.29 -0.46
C LYS A 636 16.67 7.49 -1.67
N HIS A 637 17.96 7.52 -1.96
CA HIS A 637 18.66 6.70 -2.95
C HIS A 637 18.24 6.96 -4.42
N VAL A 638 19.17 6.62 -5.31
CA VAL A 638 19.06 6.78 -6.76
C VAL A 638 19.32 5.45 -7.43
N MET A 639 18.48 5.08 -8.40
CA MET A 639 18.68 3.89 -9.24
C MET A 639 18.74 4.27 -10.72
N ILE A 640 19.74 3.78 -11.45
CA ILE A 640 19.93 4.03 -12.88
C ILE A 640 19.84 2.71 -13.63
N PHE A 641 18.81 2.57 -14.46
CA PHE A 641 18.56 1.42 -15.32
C PHE A 641 18.91 1.78 -16.76
N ALA A 642 19.99 1.24 -17.30
CA ALA A 642 20.40 1.54 -18.66
C ALA A 642 21.32 0.46 -19.23
N GLY A 643 21.09 0.07 -20.49
CA GLY A 643 21.92 -0.91 -21.17
C GLY A 643 23.27 -0.36 -21.57
N SER A 644 24.20 -1.24 -21.95
CA SER A 644 25.53 -0.86 -22.43
C SER A 644 25.49 0.23 -23.52
N GLY A 645 26.39 1.22 -23.40
CA GLY A 645 26.50 2.34 -24.34
C GLY A 645 25.39 3.40 -24.26
N SER A 646 24.44 3.28 -23.33
CA SER A 646 23.29 4.21 -23.22
C SER A 646 23.58 5.47 -22.40
N GLY A 647 24.76 5.56 -21.78
CA GLY A 647 25.19 6.71 -20.97
C GLY A 647 25.05 6.51 -19.46
N LYS A 648 24.80 5.27 -18.98
CA LYS A 648 24.66 4.91 -17.56
C LYS A 648 25.79 5.47 -16.69
N THR A 649 27.03 5.12 -17.03
CA THR A 649 28.24 5.55 -16.31
C THR A 649 28.42 7.07 -16.40
N VAL A 650 28.11 7.70 -17.54
CA VAL A 650 28.22 9.16 -17.71
C VAL A 650 27.27 9.89 -16.75
N LEU A 651 26.01 9.44 -16.66
CA LEU A 651 25.04 10.02 -15.74
C LEU A 651 25.43 9.78 -14.27
N LEU A 652 25.89 8.57 -13.93
CA LEU A 652 26.38 8.25 -12.59
C LEU A 652 27.54 9.18 -12.18
N ARG A 653 28.54 9.35 -13.06
CA ARG A 653 29.65 10.29 -12.83
C ARG A 653 29.15 11.71 -12.64
N ARG A 654 28.25 12.18 -13.50
CA ARG A 654 27.72 13.54 -13.39
C ARG A 654 27.04 13.79 -12.05
N ILE A 655 26.25 12.83 -11.55
CA ILE A 655 25.62 12.94 -10.23
C ILE A 655 26.69 13.07 -9.13
N VAL A 656 27.75 12.26 -9.18
CA VAL A 656 28.86 12.32 -8.22
C VAL A 656 29.59 13.66 -8.29
N GLU A 657 29.92 14.14 -9.49
CA GLU A 657 30.64 15.40 -9.72
C GLU A 657 29.84 16.61 -9.24
N GLU A 658 28.54 16.66 -9.55
CA GLU A 658 27.63 17.72 -9.07
C GLU A 658 27.50 17.74 -7.54
N CYS A 659 27.48 16.55 -6.92
CA CYS A 659 27.46 16.42 -5.47
C CYS A 659 28.79 16.88 -4.85
N ALA A 660 29.94 16.53 -5.47
CA ALA A 660 31.27 16.94 -5.02
C ALA A 660 31.47 18.45 -5.10
N LEU A 661 30.97 19.10 -6.17
CA LEU A 661 30.94 20.56 -6.29
C LEU A 661 30.18 21.24 -5.12
N ARG A 662 29.26 20.53 -4.47
CA ARG A 662 28.51 21.00 -3.29
C ARG A 662 29.07 20.48 -1.96
N GLY A 663 30.26 19.86 -1.97
CA GLY A 663 30.94 19.37 -0.77
C GLY A 663 30.45 18.02 -0.25
N VAL A 664 29.79 17.23 -1.09
CA VAL A 664 29.39 15.86 -0.73
C VAL A 664 30.46 14.89 -1.21
N SER A 665 31.07 14.17 -0.26
CA SER A 665 32.02 13.09 -0.53
C SER A 665 31.33 11.78 -0.94
N ALA A 666 32.05 10.93 -1.67
CA ALA A 666 31.53 9.66 -2.17
C ALA A 666 32.54 8.50 -2.02
N ILE A 667 32.03 7.31 -1.72
CA ILE A 667 32.73 6.04 -1.91
C ILE A 667 32.15 5.40 -3.18
N VAL A 668 33.01 5.02 -4.12
CA VAL A 668 32.62 4.54 -5.45
C VAL A 668 33.21 3.16 -5.70
N PHE A 669 32.37 2.14 -5.88
CA PHE A 669 32.84 0.81 -6.29
C PHE A 669 33.03 0.74 -7.80
N ASP A 670 34.22 0.35 -8.22
CA ASP A 670 34.65 0.31 -9.63
C ASP A 670 34.97 -1.14 -10.07
N PRO A 671 33.96 -1.91 -10.49
CA PRO A 671 34.17 -3.28 -10.97
C PRO A 671 34.82 -3.34 -12.35
N ASN A 672 34.73 -2.26 -13.14
CA ASN A 672 35.10 -2.24 -14.57
C ASN A 672 36.34 -1.37 -14.88
N ASN A 673 36.95 -0.76 -13.87
CA ASN A 673 38.11 0.12 -13.97
C ASN A 673 37.87 1.36 -14.85
N ASP A 674 36.63 1.83 -14.90
CA ASP A 674 36.28 3.06 -15.60
C ASP A 674 36.23 4.24 -14.64
N LEU A 675 35.64 4.08 -13.45
CA LEU A 675 35.41 5.16 -12.48
C LEU A 675 36.69 5.70 -11.83
N ALA A 676 37.81 4.97 -11.89
CA ALA A 676 39.12 5.48 -11.47
C ALA A 676 39.59 6.73 -12.23
N ARG A 677 38.96 7.08 -13.36
CA ARG A 677 39.19 8.33 -14.12
C ARG A 677 38.41 9.54 -13.62
N LEU A 678 37.67 9.45 -12.51
CA LEU A 678 36.90 10.57 -11.95
C LEU A 678 37.77 11.80 -11.62
N GLY A 679 39.09 11.65 -11.50
CA GLY A 679 40.04 12.75 -11.29
C GLY A 679 40.75 13.25 -12.55
N ASP A 680 40.51 12.64 -13.72
CA ASP A 680 41.20 13.01 -14.96
C ASP A 680 40.49 14.22 -15.60
N PRO A 681 41.19 15.35 -15.86
CA PRO A 681 40.60 16.45 -16.64
C PRO A 681 40.45 16.05 -18.12
N TRP A 682 39.46 16.62 -18.80
CA TRP A 682 39.36 16.48 -20.26
C TRP A 682 40.54 17.16 -20.95
N PRO A 683 41.14 16.54 -22.00
CA PRO A 683 42.21 17.19 -22.77
C PRO A 683 41.77 18.49 -23.45
N GLU A 684 40.55 18.51 -23.97
CA GLU A 684 39.88 19.66 -24.56
C GLU A 684 38.41 19.67 -24.11
N PRO A 685 37.79 20.85 -23.92
CA PRO A 685 36.37 20.95 -23.57
C PRO A 685 35.46 20.24 -24.59
N PRO A 686 34.67 19.24 -24.17
CA PRO A 686 33.71 18.56 -25.03
C PRO A 686 32.65 19.49 -25.62
N ALA A 687 32.28 19.27 -26.88
CA ALA A 687 31.25 20.08 -27.57
C ALA A 687 29.83 19.93 -26.97
N ASP A 688 29.54 18.79 -26.33
CA ASP A 688 28.25 18.48 -25.70
C ASP A 688 28.16 18.97 -24.23
N TRP A 689 29.10 19.80 -23.76
CA TRP A 689 29.02 20.43 -22.43
C TRP A 689 28.00 21.57 -22.41
N ARG A 690 27.39 21.77 -21.24
CA ARG A 690 26.49 22.90 -21.01
C ARG A 690 27.27 24.20 -20.87
N ALA A 691 26.57 25.32 -21.00
CA ALA A 691 27.11 26.60 -20.58
C ALA A 691 27.52 26.55 -19.09
N GLY A 692 28.78 26.90 -18.78
CA GLY A 692 29.35 26.85 -17.42
C GLY A 692 29.96 25.51 -17.00
N ASP A 693 29.87 24.45 -17.82
CA ASP A 693 30.49 23.17 -17.49
C ASP A 693 32.01 23.22 -17.51
N ALA A 694 32.62 24.08 -18.35
CA ALA A 694 34.07 24.25 -18.36
C ALA A 694 34.58 24.82 -17.02
N ASP A 695 33.90 25.84 -16.48
CA ASP A 695 34.22 26.41 -15.17
C ASP A 695 33.95 25.40 -14.06
N SER A 696 32.83 24.68 -14.13
CA SER A 696 32.47 23.63 -13.17
C SER A 696 33.48 22.48 -13.18
N ALA A 697 33.99 22.08 -14.35
CA ALA A 697 35.02 21.05 -14.48
C ALA A 697 36.35 21.52 -13.88
N ALA A 698 36.75 22.77 -14.14
CA ALA A 698 37.94 23.36 -13.53
C ALA A 698 37.81 23.44 -12.00
N GLU A 699 36.64 23.88 -11.50
CA GLU A 699 36.35 23.95 -10.06
C GLU A 699 36.34 22.56 -9.42
N TYR A 700 35.75 21.56 -10.09
CA TYR A 700 35.69 20.18 -9.63
C TYR A 700 37.10 19.59 -9.50
N ILE A 701 37.94 19.70 -10.54
CA ILE A 701 39.31 19.16 -10.53
C ILE A 701 40.18 19.89 -9.50
N ALA A 702 40.01 21.21 -9.33
CA ALA A 702 40.77 21.99 -8.36
C ALA A 702 40.38 21.67 -6.91
N ASN A 703 39.09 21.51 -6.62
CA ASN A 703 38.57 21.47 -5.25
C ASN A 703 38.13 20.08 -4.77
N THR A 704 38.03 19.10 -5.66
CA THR A 704 37.74 17.70 -5.28
C THR A 704 39.03 16.91 -5.29
N GLU A 705 39.17 15.98 -4.35
CA GLU A 705 40.22 14.98 -4.43
C GLU A 705 39.63 13.62 -4.77
N VAL A 706 40.30 12.94 -5.69
CA VAL A 706 39.92 11.60 -6.12
C VAL A 706 41.05 10.66 -5.74
N VAL A 707 40.76 9.65 -4.92
CA VAL A 707 41.74 8.69 -4.42
C VAL A 707 41.34 7.30 -4.89
N VAL A 708 42.24 6.61 -5.59
CA VAL A 708 42.04 5.23 -6.07
C VAL A 708 42.62 4.25 -5.05
N TRP A 709 41.79 3.34 -4.59
CA TRP A 709 42.10 2.29 -3.64
C TRP A 709 42.06 0.93 -4.32
N THR A 710 43.02 0.06 -3.98
CA THR A 710 43.19 -1.25 -4.62
C THR A 710 43.29 -2.34 -3.54
N PRO A 711 42.16 -2.80 -2.97
CA PRO A 711 42.12 -3.87 -1.98
C PRO A 711 42.94 -5.09 -2.41
N ALA A 712 43.64 -5.73 -1.48
CA ALA A 712 44.50 -6.90 -1.74
C ALA A 712 45.64 -6.71 -2.77
N ARG A 713 45.94 -5.48 -3.23
CA ARG A 713 47.07 -5.18 -4.13
C ARG A 713 48.04 -4.20 -3.48
N ALA A 714 49.14 -4.74 -2.97
CA ALA A 714 50.22 -3.94 -2.37
C ALA A 714 50.91 -2.98 -3.38
N GLY A 715 50.87 -3.33 -4.66
CA GLY A 715 51.46 -2.53 -5.74
C GLY A 715 50.75 -1.21 -6.03
N GLY A 716 49.60 -0.91 -5.43
CA GLY A 716 48.88 0.36 -5.53
C GLY A 716 48.67 1.00 -4.16
N ARG A 717 47.42 1.28 -3.81
CA ARG A 717 47.02 1.72 -2.47
C ARG A 717 46.14 0.64 -1.81
N PRO A 718 46.76 -0.35 -1.15
CA PRO A 718 46.02 -1.46 -0.56
C PRO A 718 45.08 -0.98 0.56
N LEU A 719 43.84 -1.49 0.52
CA LEU A 719 42.91 -1.48 1.64
C LEU A 719 42.85 -2.87 2.27
N SER A 720 42.78 -2.89 3.59
CA SER A 720 42.63 -4.10 4.40
C SER A 720 41.69 -3.86 5.57
N PHE A 721 41.02 -4.92 6.03
CA PHE A 721 40.18 -4.89 7.21
C PHE A 721 41.04 -4.99 8.46
N HIS A 722 40.98 -3.95 9.28
CA HIS A 722 41.68 -3.88 10.55
C HIS A 722 40.65 -4.07 11.67
N PRO A 723 40.38 -5.31 12.11
CA PRO A 723 39.33 -5.57 13.10
C PRO A 723 39.62 -4.89 14.45
N LEU A 724 40.90 -4.66 14.74
CA LEU A 724 41.39 -4.03 15.95
C LEU A 724 41.45 -2.50 15.79
N PRO A 725 40.70 -1.72 16.59
CA PRO A 725 40.79 -0.26 16.58
C PRO A 725 42.11 0.23 17.23
N ASP A 726 42.36 1.54 17.12
CA ASP A 726 43.45 2.18 17.84
C ASP A 726 43.10 2.33 19.34
N PHE A 727 43.47 1.32 20.12
CA PHE A 727 43.24 1.30 21.57
C PHE A 727 44.04 2.36 22.33
N ALA A 728 45.11 2.92 21.75
CA ALA A 728 45.95 3.90 22.44
C ALA A 728 45.18 5.19 22.77
N ARG A 729 44.21 5.56 21.92
CA ARG A 729 43.38 6.77 22.09
C ARG A 729 42.35 6.66 23.21
N VAL A 730 41.88 5.45 23.50
CA VAL A 730 40.83 5.16 24.48
C VAL A 730 41.37 4.53 25.75
N ARG A 731 42.69 4.29 25.84
CA ARG A 731 43.32 3.54 26.93
C ARG A 731 43.14 4.17 28.31
N GLU A 732 43.05 5.50 28.36
CA GLU A 732 42.91 6.27 29.61
C GLU A 732 41.45 6.33 30.11
N ASP A 733 40.47 6.03 29.25
CA ASP A 733 39.05 5.97 29.61
C ASP A 733 38.60 4.50 29.71
N ALA A 734 38.28 4.07 30.93
CA ALA A 734 37.95 2.68 31.20
C ALA A 734 36.69 2.19 30.46
N ASP A 735 35.70 3.08 30.28
CA ASP A 735 34.42 2.73 29.64
C ASP A 735 34.57 2.72 28.11
N GLU A 736 35.28 3.70 27.53
CA GLU A 736 35.59 3.72 26.10
C GLU A 736 36.54 2.58 25.69
N PHE A 737 37.49 2.23 26.56
CA PHE A 737 38.37 1.08 26.35
C PHE A 737 37.58 -0.22 26.32
N ALA A 738 36.70 -0.45 27.31
CA ALA A 738 35.88 -1.65 27.37
C ALA A 738 34.93 -1.76 26.16
N ALA A 739 34.29 -0.66 25.77
CA ALA A 739 33.43 -0.61 24.59
C ALA A 739 34.21 -0.90 23.29
N SER A 740 35.44 -0.40 23.17
CA SER A 740 36.31 -0.65 22.01
C SER A 740 36.74 -2.12 21.93
N VAL A 741 37.03 -2.74 23.07
CA VAL A 741 37.35 -4.17 23.14
C VAL A 741 36.14 -5.02 22.74
N GLU A 742 34.94 -4.73 23.27
CA GLU A 742 33.71 -5.45 22.88
C GLU A 742 33.43 -5.33 21.37
N ALA A 743 33.59 -4.14 20.79
CA ALA A 743 33.40 -3.92 19.37
C ALA A 743 34.40 -4.73 18.51
N ALA A 744 35.65 -4.80 18.93
CA ALA A 744 36.68 -5.59 18.26
C ALA A 744 36.43 -7.10 18.39
N VAL A 745 36.00 -7.58 19.57
CA VAL A 745 35.58 -8.98 19.77
C VAL A 745 34.42 -9.33 18.84
N ALA A 746 33.40 -8.47 18.75
CA ALA A 746 32.25 -8.70 17.87
C ALA A 746 32.65 -8.86 16.40
N ARG A 747 33.68 -8.14 15.94
CA ARG A 747 34.23 -8.29 14.57
C ARG A 747 35.00 -9.59 14.38
N LEU A 748 35.68 -10.10 15.41
CA LEU A 748 36.50 -11.31 15.32
C LEU A 748 35.70 -12.61 15.50
N VAL A 749 34.56 -12.58 16.21
CA VAL A 749 33.73 -13.77 16.49
C VAL A 749 33.37 -14.60 15.25
N PRO A 750 32.95 -14.01 14.11
CA PRO A 750 32.66 -14.78 12.90
C PRO A 750 33.90 -15.48 12.33
N HIS A 751 35.05 -14.79 12.32
CA HIS A 751 36.32 -15.33 11.81
C HIS A 751 36.95 -16.37 12.74
N ALA A 752 36.68 -16.28 14.04
CA ALA A 752 37.15 -17.21 15.04
C ALA A 752 36.25 -18.45 15.21
N GLY A 753 35.17 -18.60 14.42
CA GLY A 753 34.30 -19.78 14.45
C GLY A 753 33.48 -19.95 15.74
N VAL A 754 33.35 -18.91 16.57
CA VAL A 754 32.69 -18.96 17.89
C VAL A 754 31.33 -18.26 17.89
N THR A 755 30.53 -18.47 16.85
CA THR A 755 29.16 -17.96 16.73
C THR A 755 28.15 -18.81 17.52
N GLY A 756 27.00 -18.24 17.92
CA GLY A 756 25.90 -18.99 18.56
C GLY A 756 26.02 -19.27 20.07
N GLY A 757 25.11 -20.09 20.61
CA GLY A 757 24.92 -20.30 22.05
C GLY A 757 25.59 -21.54 22.67
N ALA A 758 26.34 -22.32 21.90
CA ALA A 758 26.96 -23.56 22.38
C ALA A 758 27.98 -23.28 23.50
N LYS A 759 28.11 -24.20 24.47
CA LYS A 759 29.02 -24.04 25.63
C LYS A 759 30.48 -23.75 25.22
N GLY A 760 30.96 -24.40 24.15
CA GLY A 760 32.29 -24.15 23.58
C GLY A 760 32.42 -22.74 23.01
N ALA A 761 31.45 -22.27 22.22
CA ALA A 761 31.43 -20.94 21.65
C ALA A 761 31.33 -19.83 22.71
N VAL A 762 30.53 -20.03 23.77
CA VAL A 762 30.41 -19.07 24.89
C VAL A 762 31.75 -18.92 25.62
N ARG A 763 32.42 -20.03 25.93
CA ARG A 763 33.75 -20.01 26.58
C ARG A 763 34.83 -19.46 25.66
N GLY A 764 34.82 -19.82 24.39
CA GLY A 764 35.75 -19.28 23.37
C GLY A 764 35.63 -17.76 23.24
N ARG A 765 34.41 -17.20 23.25
CA ARG A 765 34.21 -15.74 23.27
C ARG A 765 34.76 -15.08 24.53
N ALA A 766 34.63 -15.72 25.69
CA ALA A 766 35.18 -15.19 26.93
C ALA A 766 36.71 -15.13 26.88
N VAL A 767 37.37 -16.20 26.41
CA VAL A 767 38.82 -16.26 26.23
C VAL A 767 39.29 -15.22 25.19
N LEU A 768 38.60 -15.12 24.05
CA LEU A 768 38.90 -14.14 23.01
C LEU A 768 38.84 -12.70 23.54
N ARG A 769 37.84 -12.38 24.37
CA ARG A 769 37.67 -11.06 25.01
C ARG A 769 38.77 -10.76 26.03
N GLU A 770 39.07 -11.70 26.92
CA GLU A 770 40.10 -11.51 27.96
C GLU A 770 41.49 -11.35 27.33
N ALA A 771 41.82 -12.18 26.34
CA ALA A 771 43.05 -12.07 25.57
C ALA A 771 43.13 -10.73 24.83
N LEU A 772 42.04 -10.29 24.19
CA LEU A 772 42.04 -9.03 23.46
C LEU A 772 42.16 -7.82 24.39
N ALA A 773 41.52 -7.85 25.55
CA ALA A 773 41.68 -6.81 26.57
C ALA A 773 43.12 -6.75 27.09
N HIS A 774 43.82 -7.88 27.20
CA HIS A 774 45.24 -7.91 27.52
C HIS A 774 46.09 -7.28 26.40
N TYR A 775 45.88 -7.71 25.16
CA TYR A 775 46.62 -7.23 24.00
C TYR A 775 46.41 -5.72 23.74
N ALA A 776 45.16 -5.25 23.83
CA ALA A 776 44.78 -3.86 23.64
C ALA A 776 45.52 -2.88 24.57
N ARG A 777 45.91 -3.30 25.78
CA ARG A 777 46.70 -2.47 26.72
C ARG A 777 48.12 -2.21 26.26
N THR A 778 48.66 -3.03 25.35
CA THR A 778 49.98 -2.79 24.75
C THR A 778 49.96 -1.64 23.74
N GLY A 779 48.78 -1.18 23.31
CA GLY A 779 48.61 -0.15 22.29
C GLY A 779 48.85 -0.63 20.86
N LYS A 780 49.13 -1.94 20.67
CA LYS A 780 49.26 -2.55 19.35
C LYS A 780 47.89 -2.76 18.69
N ARG A 781 47.88 -2.76 17.36
CA ARG A 781 46.66 -2.81 16.53
C ARG A 781 46.70 -3.86 15.41
N ASP A 782 47.78 -4.62 15.32
CA ASP A 782 47.94 -5.66 14.31
C ASP A 782 47.28 -6.97 14.78
N LEU A 783 46.54 -7.60 13.87
CA LEU A 783 45.85 -8.87 14.13
C LEU A 783 46.84 -10.02 14.30
N ALA A 784 47.95 -10.01 13.56
CA ALA A 784 48.99 -11.03 13.63
C ALA A 784 49.57 -11.15 15.05
N GLY A 785 49.95 -10.03 15.67
CA GLY A 785 50.46 -10.03 17.04
C GLY A 785 49.39 -10.40 18.07
N PHE A 786 48.10 -10.13 17.81
CA PHE A 786 47.02 -10.64 18.67
C PHE A 786 46.89 -12.16 18.57
N VAL A 787 46.97 -12.71 17.37
CA VAL A 787 46.96 -14.15 17.12
C VAL A 787 48.14 -14.83 17.80
N ASP A 788 49.32 -14.21 17.84
CA ASP A 788 50.47 -14.73 18.57
C ASP A 788 50.23 -14.75 20.08
N VAL A 789 49.57 -13.74 20.63
CA VAL A 789 49.14 -13.74 22.04
C VAL A 789 48.07 -14.80 22.33
N LEU A 790 47.21 -15.14 21.37
CA LEU A 790 46.28 -16.27 21.54
C LEU A 790 47.00 -17.63 21.47
N ALA A 791 48.00 -17.76 20.61
CA ALA A 791 48.79 -18.99 20.47
C ALA A 791 49.61 -19.28 21.74
N GLU A 792 50.15 -18.24 22.37
CA GLU A 792 50.89 -18.30 23.63
C GLU A 792 50.23 -17.39 24.68
N LEU A 793 49.04 -17.78 25.15
CA LEU A 793 48.26 -17.00 26.12
C LEU A 793 49.04 -16.83 27.44
N PRO A 794 49.36 -15.58 27.88
CA PRO A 794 50.10 -15.36 29.12
C PRO A 794 49.34 -15.84 30.38
N ASP A 795 50.09 -16.31 31.37
CA ASP A 795 49.54 -16.75 32.64
C ASP A 795 48.75 -15.64 33.35
N GLY A 796 47.56 -15.98 33.86
CA GLY A 796 46.70 -15.07 34.60
C GLY A 796 45.81 -14.15 33.75
N VAL A 797 45.87 -14.22 32.41
CA VAL A 797 44.98 -13.47 31.51
C VAL A 797 43.53 -13.97 31.60
N SER A 798 43.34 -15.29 31.69
CA SER A 798 42.03 -15.91 31.89
C SER A 798 42.00 -16.79 33.13
N LYS A 799 40.87 -16.79 33.83
CA LYS A 799 40.63 -17.66 35.00
C LYS A 799 40.05 -19.02 34.63
N LEU A 800 39.76 -19.26 33.35
CA LEU A 800 39.21 -20.54 32.89
C LEU A 800 40.33 -21.58 32.79
N SER A 801 40.12 -22.75 33.38
CA SER A 801 41.10 -23.84 33.35
C SER A 801 41.40 -24.36 31.94
N THR A 802 40.48 -24.18 30.99
CA THR A 802 40.65 -24.58 29.59
C THR A 802 41.15 -23.45 28.69
N ALA A 803 41.46 -22.26 29.23
CA ALA A 803 41.80 -21.09 28.43
C ALA A 803 43.00 -21.28 27.49
N PRO A 804 44.13 -21.89 27.90
CA PRO A 804 45.29 -22.04 27.00
C PRO A 804 44.98 -22.89 25.76
N THR A 805 44.28 -24.02 25.94
CA THR A 805 43.89 -24.90 24.83
C THR A 805 42.88 -24.22 23.91
N MET A 806 41.91 -23.48 24.46
CA MET A 806 40.93 -22.76 23.65
C MET A 806 41.54 -21.56 22.91
N ALA A 807 42.49 -20.85 23.53
CA ALA A 807 43.20 -19.75 22.89
C ALA A 807 44.05 -20.23 21.71
N ALA A 808 44.74 -21.36 21.85
CA ALA A 808 45.50 -21.98 20.76
C ALA A 808 44.59 -22.38 19.57
N ASP A 809 43.43 -22.98 19.84
CA ASP A 809 42.44 -23.33 18.81
C ASP A 809 41.87 -22.10 18.09
N LEU A 810 41.59 -21.03 18.84
CA LEU A 810 41.18 -19.73 18.30
C LEU A 810 42.29 -19.10 17.45
N ALA A 811 43.55 -19.22 17.87
CA ALA A 811 44.70 -18.72 17.12
C ALA A 811 44.83 -19.44 15.78
N GLU A 812 44.76 -20.77 15.75
CA GLU A 812 44.82 -21.55 14.52
C GLU A 812 43.65 -21.24 13.58
N THR A 813 42.44 -21.09 14.13
CA THR A 813 41.26 -20.71 13.34
C THR A 813 41.41 -19.32 12.74
N LEU A 814 41.90 -18.34 13.50
CA LEU A 814 42.15 -16.99 13.00
C LEU A 814 43.32 -16.94 12.00
N ARG A 815 44.38 -17.74 12.19
CA ARG A 815 45.47 -17.89 11.20
C ARG A 815 44.92 -18.43 9.88
N ALA A 816 44.10 -19.48 9.93
CA ALA A 816 43.45 -20.04 8.75
C ALA A 816 42.55 -18.99 8.07
N ALA A 817 41.80 -18.20 8.83
CA ALA A 817 40.98 -17.12 8.29
C ALA A 817 41.84 -16.04 7.59
N MET A 818 42.96 -15.62 8.19
CA MET A 818 43.89 -14.65 7.58
C MET A 818 44.58 -15.18 6.32
N VAL A 819 44.83 -16.50 6.24
CA VAL A 819 45.40 -17.13 5.03
C VAL A 819 44.36 -17.22 3.92
N ASN A 820 43.12 -17.58 4.25
CA ASN A 820 42.04 -17.73 3.29
C ASN A 820 41.48 -16.38 2.81
N ASP A 821 41.55 -15.34 3.65
CA ASP A 821 41.14 -13.97 3.35
C ASP A 821 42.30 -12.99 3.56
N PRO A 822 43.09 -12.69 2.50
CA PRO A 822 44.22 -11.76 2.56
C PRO A 822 43.84 -10.31 2.94
N LEU A 823 42.55 -9.96 2.96
CA LEU A 823 42.09 -8.63 3.38
C LEU A 823 42.01 -8.53 4.91
N LEU A 824 41.87 -9.66 5.62
CA LEU A 824 41.76 -9.69 7.08
C LEU A 824 43.13 -9.51 7.75
N GLY A 825 43.39 -8.32 8.26
CA GLY A 825 44.67 -8.00 8.91
C GLY A 825 45.87 -7.97 7.96
N GLY A 826 45.62 -7.90 6.64
CA GLY A 826 46.65 -7.79 5.62
C GLY A 826 47.34 -6.42 5.60
N PRO A 827 48.48 -6.29 4.89
CA PRO A 827 49.20 -5.02 4.77
C PRO A 827 48.39 -4.00 3.96
N GLY A 828 48.13 -2.84 4.55
CA GLY A 828 47.42 -1.76 3.87
C GLY A 828 46.88 -0.69 4.81
N GLU A 829 46.16 0.27 4.23
CA GLU A 829 45.39 1.24 4.97
C GLU A 829 44.07 0.62 5.45
N PRO A 830 43.61 0.93 6.68
CA PRO A 830 42.36 0.40 7.20
C PRO A 830 41.18 0.90 6.37
N THR A 831 40.14 0.07 6.23
CA THR A 831 38.84 0.43 5.66
C THR A 831 38.05 1.40 6.55
N ASP A 832 38.64 2.53 6.93
CA ASP A 832 38.00 3.51 7.79
C ASP A 832 37.09 4.47 6.99
N PRO A 833 35.76 4.48 7.21
CA PRO A 833 34.87 5.41 6.52
C PRO A 833 35.23 6.89 6.74
N ALA A 834 35.83 7.24 7.88
CA ALA A 834 36.29 8.60 8.13
C ALA A 834 37.38 9.00 7.12
N MET A 835 38.34 8.10 6.87
CA MET A 835 39.35 8.30 5.84
C MET A 835 38.72 8.34 4.45
N LEU A 836 37.78 7.46 4.14
CA LEU A 836 37.24 7.36 2.79
C LEU A 836 36.31 8.54 2.41
N LEU A 837 35.69 9.22 3.39
CA LEU A 837 34.72 10.29 3.15
C LEU A 837 35.20 11.70 3.57
N THR A 838 36.29 11.83 4.34
CA THR A 838 36.75 13.15 4.81
C THR A 838 37.79 13.74 3.87
N PRO A 839 37.55 14.92 3.28
CA PRO A 839 38.53 15.53 2.39
C PRO A 839 39.80 15.99 3.10
N THR A 840 40.93 16.04 2.39
CA THR A 840 42.14 16.73 2.91
C THR A 840 41.86 18.22 3.12
N PRO A 841 42.54 18.87 4.08
CA PRO A 841 42.37 20.31 4.32
C PRO A 841 42.59 21.12 3.03
N GLY A 842 41.64 22.00 2.71
CA GLY A 842 41.66 22.80 1.48
C GLY A 842 40.89 22.19 0.30
N LYS A 843 40.49 20.91 0.39
CA LYS A 843 39.58 20.27 -0.57
C LYS A 843 38.14 20.32 -0.07
N ARG A 844 37.19 20.45 -0.99
CA ARG A 844 35.75 20.56 -0.74
C ARG A 844 35.09 19.18 -0.54
N ALA A 845 35.53 18.16 -1.29
CA ALA A 845 34.95 16.81 -1.24
C ALA A 845 36.01 15.74 -1.53
N ARG A 846 35.80 14.54 -0.99
CA ARG A 846 36.60 13.32 -1.25
C ARG A 846 35.80 12.32 -2.07
N ILE A 847 36.39 11.83 -3.16
CA ILE A 847 35.88 10.69 -3.92
C ILE A 847 36.86 9.53 -3.77
N SER A 848 36.49 8.54 -2.98
CA SER A 848 37.26 7.31 -2.81
C SER A 848 36.78 6.25 -3.78
N VAL A 849 37.53 6.02 -4.85
CA VAL A 849 37.24 4.99 -5.85
C VAL A 849 37.89 3.68 -5.42
N ILE A 850 37.09 2.65 -5.15
CA ILE A 850 37.53 1.32 -4.77
C ILE A 850 37.53 0.41 -6.00
N SER A 851 38.71 0.13 -6.55
CA SER A 851 38.87 -0.75 -7.70
C SER A 851 38.85 -2.23 -7.28
N PHE A 852 38.10 -3.07 -8.00
CA PHE A 852 38.05 -4.51 -7.74
C PHE A 852 39.17 -5.31 -8.42
N VAL A 853 40.22 -4.65 -8.92
CA VAL A 853 41.32 -5.31 -9.63
C VAL A 853 42.15 -6.27 -8.76
N GLY A 854 42.05 -6.12 -7.44
CA GLY A 854 42.62 -7.05 -6.46
C GLY A 854 41.68 -8.14 -5.96
N LEU A 855 40.41 -8.11 -6.38
CA LEU A 855 39.35 -9.03 -5.93
C LEU A 855 38.90 -9.86 -7.14
N PRO A 856 39.60 -10.97 -7.47
CA PRO A 856 39.39 -11.69 -8.72
C PRO A 856 38.06 -12.44 -8.82
N ASN A 857 37.46 -12.84 -7.71
CA ASN A 857 36.20 -13.59 -7.70
C ASN A 857 35.05 -12.82 -7.02
N ASP A 858 33.82 -13.19 -7.35
CA ASP A 858 32.63 -12.49 -6.86
C ASP A 858 32.42 -12.65 -5.36
N GLU A 859 32.80 -13.79 -4.77
CA GLU A 859 32.69 -14.02 -3.32
C GLU A 859 33.56 -13.05 -2.52
N GLN A 860 34.81 -12.82 -2.95
CA GLN A 860 35.71 -11.84 -2.34
C GLN A 860 35.21 -10.41 -2.54
N ARG A 861 34.67 -10.08 -3.71
CA ARG A 861 34.06 -8.76 -3.97
C ARG A 861 32.88 -8.52 -3.05
N GLN A 862 31.96 -9.47 -2.96
CA GLN A 862 30.76 -9.41 -2.14
C GLN A 862 31.10 -9.38 -0.64
N GLY A 863 32.07 -10.19 -0.19
CA GLY A 863 32.58 -10.16 1.18
C GLY A 863 33.16 -8.81 1.56
N PHE A 864 34.08 -8.28 0.74
CA PHE A 864 34.68 -6.96 0.95
C PHE A 864 33.63 -5.84 0.97
N VAL A 865 32.73 -5.81 -0.02
CA VAL A 865 31.68 -4.79 -0.08
C VAL A 865 30.77 -4.88 1.14
N SER A 866 30.39 -6.09 1.56
CA SER A 866 29.53 -6.27 2.73
C SER A 866 30.16 -5.71 4.01
N GLN A 867 31.42 -6.04 4.26
CA GLN A 867 32.14 -5.55 5.43
C GLN A 867 32.28 -4.03 5.41
N LEU A 868 32.71 -3.44 4.28
CA LEU A 868 32.83 -1.98 4.16
C LEU A 868 31.47 -1.28 4.34
N GLN A 869 30.39 -1.83 3.78
CA GLN A 869 29.04 -1.28 3.96
C GLN A 869 28.60 -1.27 5.42
N LEU A 870 28.92 -2.32 6.19
CA LEU A 870 28.61 -2.40 7.61
C LEU A 870 29.46 -1.40 8.42
N GLU A 871 30.72 -1.19 8.06
CA GLU A 871 31.58 -0.18 8.68
C GLU A 871 31.06 1.23 8.42
N VAL A 872 30.70 1.53 7.16
CA VAL A 872 30.06 2.80 6.79
C VAL A 872 28.76 2.98 7.58
N PHE A 873 27.92 1.95 7.70
CA PHE A 873 26.67 2.02 8.47
C PHE A 873 26.89 2.32 9.95
N ALA A 874 27.88 1.69 10.57
CA ALA A 874 28.25 1.95 11.96
C ALA A 874 28.80 3.37 12.14
N TRP A 875 29.58 3.86 11.17
CA TRP A 875 30.16 5.19 11.20
C TRP A 875 29.11 6.30 11.07
N ILE A 876 28.18 6.20 10.10
CA ILE A 876 27.12 7.20 9.91
C ILE A 876 26.15 7.27 11.09
N LYS A 877 25.95 6.17 11.82
CA LYS A 877 25.15 6.17 13.08
C LYS A 877 25.76 7.06 14.16
N ARG A 878 27.09 7.10 14.23
CA ARG A 878 27.85 7.93 15.18
C ARG A 878 28.07 9.35 14.67
N HIS A 879 28.06 9.53 13.35
CA HIS A 879 28.26 10.81 12.67
C HIS A 879 27.10 11.14 11.73
N PRO A 880 25.85 11.24 12.23
CA PRO A 880 24.69 11.52 11.38
C PRO A 880 24.80 12.90 10.73
N ALA A 881 24.26 13.05 9.52
CA ALA A 881 24.21 14.32 8.82
C ALA A 881 23.13 15.26 9.39
N VAL A 882 23.40 15.85 10.55
CA VAL A 882 22.50 16.81 11.23
C VAL A 882 22.63 18.21 10.61
N ASP A 883 23.86 18.68 10.39
CA ASP A 883 24.15 20.06 9.95
C ASP A 883 24.33 20.21 8.43
N ARG A 884 24.03 19.16 7.65
CA ARG A 884 24.19 19.16 6.19
C ARG A 884 23.12 18.32 5.51
N PRO A 885 22.65 18.71 4.30
CA PRO A 885 21.55 18.02 3.62
C PRO A 885 21.93 16.60 3.18
N LEU A 886 23.22 16.27 3.02
CA LEU A 886 23.68 14.94 2.69
C LEU A 886 25.05 14.68 3.32
N GLY A 887 25.22 13.54 3.99
CA GLY A 887 26.44 13.16 4.70
C GLY A 887 27.51 12.53 3.81
N GLY A 888 27.09 11.90 2.72
CA GLY A 888 27.94 11.27 1.72
C GLY A 888 27.14 10.36 0.79
N LEU A 889 27.81 9.86 -0.25
CA LEU A 889 27.26 8.90 -1.20
C LEU A 889 28.03 7.58 -1.15
N LEU A 890 27.30 6.48 -1.30
CA LEU A 890 27.87 5.19 -1.65
C LEU A 890 27.37 4.79 -3.05
N VAL A 891 28.29 4.64 -3.99
CA VAL A 891 28.01 4.57 -5.42
C VAL A 891 28.45 3.21 -5.95
N MET A 892 27.58 2.57 -6.74
CA MET A 892 27.83 1.25 -7.31
C MET A 892 27.43 1.20 -8.78
N ASP A 893 28.38 0.95 -9.65
CA ASP A 893 28.07 0.49 -11.00
C ASP A 893 27.96 -1.03 -11.04
N GLU A 894 27.14 -1.55 -11.95
CA GLU A 894 26.78 -2.97 -12.05
C GLU A 894 26.29 -3.58 -10.72
N ALA A 895 25.37 -2.88 -10.05
CA ALA A 895 24.87 -3.24 -8.73
C ALA A 895 24.33 -4.67 -8.61
N GLN A 896 23.93 -5.33 -9.72
CA GLN A 896 23.50 -6.73 -9.73
C GLN A 896 24.61 -7.71 -9.35
N THR A 897 25.88 -7.33 -9.51
CA THR A 897 27.05 -8.16 -9.11
C THR A 897 27.26 -8.16 -7.59
N ILE A 898 26.81 -7.10 -6.93
CA ILE A 898 26.98 -6.85 -5.50
C ILE A 898 25.71 -7.25 -4.74
N ALA A 899 24.53 -6.85 -5.23
CA ALA A 899 23.23 -7.11 -4.62
C ALA A 899 22.28 -7.82 -5.61
N PRO A 900 22.60 -9.06 -6.02
CA PRO A 900 21.79 -9.81 -6.98
C PRO A 900 20.36 -10.05 -6.50
N SER A 901 19.43 -10.16 -7.45
CA SER A 901 18.02 -10.48 -7.20
C SER A 901 17.74 -11.94 -6.85
N VAL A 902 18.66 -12.84 -7.23
CA VAL A 902 18.57 -14.28 -6.98
C VAL A 902 19.72 -14.71 -6.09
N GLY A 903 19.39 -15.40 -5.00
CA GLY A 903 20.35 -15.84 -3.99
C GLY A 903 20.60 -14.78 -2.91
N TRP A 904 20.93 -15.23 -1.71
CA TRP A 904 21.30 -14.38 -0.59
C TRP A 904 22.82 -14.35 -0.46
N THR A 905 23.43 -13.21 -0.77
CA THR A 905 24.86 -12.98 -0.54
C THR A 905 25.06 -12.06 0.68
N ALA A 906 26.26 -12.08 1.26
CA ALA A 906 26.60 -11.20 2.38
C ALA A 906 26.43 -9.72 2.03
N SER A 907 26.76 -9.31 0.80
CA SER A 907 26.59 -7.94 0.32
C SER A 907 25.14 -7.58 -0.02
N THR A 908 24.30 -8.54 -0.44
CA THR A 908 22.85 -8.27 -0.62
C THR A 908 22.23 -7.85 0.70
N GLN A 909 22.53 -8.56 1.80
CA GLN A 909 21.98 -8.26 3.13
C GLN A 909 22.38 -6.87 3.64
N SER A 910 23.67 -6.52 3.56
CA SER A 910 24.17 -5.22 4.00
C SER A 910 23.73 -4.08 3.07
N THR A 911 23.57 -4.32 1.76
CA THR A 911 23.01 -3.34 0.83
C THR A 911 21.53 -3.05 1.15
N ILE A 912 20.72 -4.07 1.44
CA ILE A 912 19.32 -3.89 1.88
C ILE A 912 19.26 -3.11 3.20
N LEU A 913 20.14 -3.44 4.15
CA LEU A 913 20.24 -2.71 5.43
C LEU A 913 20.53 -1.23 5.21
N LEU A 914 21.49 -0.90 4.33
CA LEU A 914 21.78 0.49 3.98
C LEU A 914 20.60 1.16 3.26
N ALA A 915 19.99 0.50 2.28
CA ALA A 915 18.87 1.06 1.51
C ALA A 915 17.63 1.33 2.38
N SER A 916 17.41 0.55 3.43
CA SER A 916 16.28 0.74 4.35
C SER A 916 16.58 1.73 5.48
N GLN A 917 17.81 1.76 6.01
CA GLN A 917 18.09 2.48 7.25
C GLN A 917 19.09 3.63 7.13
N ALA A 918 19.86 3.75 6.05
CA ALA A 918 20.91 4.76 5.98
C ALA A 918 20.35 6.18 5.74
N ARG A 919 19.13 6.29 5.20
CA ARG A 919 18.40 7.55 4.97
C ARG A 919 18.34 8.44 6.21
N LYS A 920 18.01 7.88 7.39
CA LYS A 920 17.89 8.64 8.66
C LYS A 920 19.22 9.20 9.18
N TYR A 921 20.34 8.65 8.73
CA TYR A 921 21.68 9.12 9.10
C TYR A 921 22.32 9.97 8.00
N GLY A 922 21.60 10.18 6.88
CA GLY A 922 21.99 11.07 5.81
C GLY A 922 22.98 10.50 4.79
N LEU A 923 23.06 9.18 4.62
CA LEU A 923 23.82 8.56 3.53
C LEU A 923 22.91 8.27 2.34
N GLY A 924 23.31 8.70 1.14
CA GLY A 924 22.63 8.35 -0.11
C GLY A 924 23.29 7.16 -0.81
N LEU A 925 22.50 6.40 -1.57
CA LEU A 925 23.01 5.33 -2.43
C LEU A 925 22.76 5.73 -3.88
N VAL A 926 23.75 5.55 -4.75
CA VAL A 926 23.59 5.73 -6.20
C VAL A 926 23.97 4.42 -6.88
N LEU A 927 22.96 3.73 -7.39
CA LEU A 927 23.11 2.38 -7.91
C LEU A 927 22.80 2.37 -9.40
N ALA A 928 23.61 1.67 -10.18
CA ALA A 928 23.47 1.56 -11.62
C ALA A 928 23.46 0.09 -12.04
N THR A 929 22.54 -0.28 -12.93
CA THR A 929 22.45 -1.65 -13.47
C THR A 929 21.96 -1.66 -14.92
N GLN A 930 22.42 -2.67 -15.67
CA GLN A 930 21.89 -2.96 -17.01
C GLN A 930 20.68 -3.91 -16.98
N ALA A 931 20.46 -4.59 -15.85
CA ALA A 931 19.42 -5.60 -15.67
C ALA A 931 18.49 -5.15 -14.54
N PRO A 932 17.35 -4.50 -14.84
CA PRO A 932 16.46 -3.95 -13.81
C PRO A 932 16.01 -5.00 -12.78
N LYS A 933 15.59 -6.19 -13.23
CA LYS A 933 15.26 -7.33 -12.35
C LYS A 933 16.49 -8.11 -11.85
N GLY A 934 17.71 -7.65 -12.13
CA GLY A 934 18.95 -8.27 -11.69
C GLY A 934 19.41 -7.81 -10.30
N VAL A 935 18.88 -6.69 -9.79
CA VAL A 935 19.15 -6.19 -8.43
C VAL A 935 18.00 -6.56 -7.51
N HIS A 936 18.30 -6.84 -6.24
CA HIS A 936 17.30 -7.21 -5.25
C HIS A 936 16.16 -6.16 -5.14
N ASN A 937 14.92 -6.64 -5.12
CA ASN A 937 13.72 -5.79 -5.18
C ASN A 937 13.63 -4.79 -4.01
N GLN A 938 14.02 -5.18 -2.80
CA GLN A 938 14.04 -4.30 -1.63
C GLN A 938 15.04 -3.13 -1.79
N VAL A 939 16.15 -3.33 -2.51
CA VAL A 939 17.10 -2.24 -2.79
C VAL A 939 16.49 -1.26 -3.79
N ILE A 940 15.84 -1.78 -4.83
CA ILE A 940 15.16 -0.96 -5.86
C ILE A 940 13.97 -0.19 -5.27
N GLY A 941 13.15 -0.84 -4.44
CA GLY A 941 11.93 -0.27 -3.85
C GLY A 941 12.22 0.89 -2.90
N ASN A 942 13.38 0.88 -2.24
CA ASN A 942 13.83 1.99 -1.39
C ASN A 942 14.42 3.17 -2.17
N ALA A 943 14.72 3.01 -3.47
CA ALA A 943 15.23 4.08 -4.31
C ALA A 943 14.09 4.95 -4.86
N THR A 944 14.00 6.17 -4.36
CA THR A 944 12.95 7.14 -4.72
C THR A 944 13.19 7.75 -6.09
N THR A 945 14.45 8.12 -6.39
CA THR A 945 14.81 8.66 -7.70
C THR A 945 15.22 7.53 -8.63
N GLN A 946 14.62 7.43 -9.82
CA GLN A 946 14.97 6.39 -10.79
C GLN A 946 15.16 6.97 -12.18
N PHE A 947 16.22 6.54 -12.86
CA PHE A 947 16.56 6.90 -14.23
C PHE A 947 16.45 5.67 -15.12
N PHE A 948 15.81 5.82 -16.28
CA PHE A 948 15.60 4.76 -17.27
C PHE A 948 16.17 5.22 -18.60
N GLY A 949 17.36 4.74 -18.94
CA GLY A 949 18.02 4.97 -20.22
C GLY A 949 17.72 3.85 -21.21
N ARG A 950 18.33 3.92 -22.40
CA ARG A 950 18.09 2.92 -23.45
C ARG A 950 18.35 1.50 -22.97
N LEU A 951 17.40 0.60 -23.22
CA LEU A 951 17.50 -0.84 -22.97
C LEU A 951 17.17 -1.59 -24.27
N ASN A 952 17.99 -2.60 -24.61
CA ASN A 952 17.86 -3.33 -25.88
C ASN A 952 17.17 -4.70 -25.71
N SER A 953 17.23 -5.29 -24.52
CA SER A 953 16.63 -6.60 -24.24
C SER A 953 15.14 -6.46 -23.94
N PRO A 954 14.23 -7.19 -24.63
CA PRO A 954 12.79 -7.17 -24.35
C PRO A 954 12.45 -7.44 -22.88
N ALA A 955 13.19 -8.36 -22.23
CA ALA A 955 13.00 -8.65 -20.81
C ALA A 955 13.37 -7.47 -19.91
N HIS A 956 14.45 -6.75 -20.22
CA HIS A 956 14.87 -5.57 -19.45
C HIS A 956 13.94 -4.38 -19.73
N ILE A 957 13.46 -4.23 -20.97
CA ILE A 957 12.47 -3.23 -21.36
C ILE A 957 11.18 -3.45 -20.56
N ALA A 958 10.63 -4.66 -20.59
CA ALA A 958 9.42 -5.01 -19.85
C ALA A 958 9.58 -4.74 -18.34
N ALA A 959 10.72 -5.15 -17.77
CA ALA A 959 11.03 -4.89 -16.37
C ALA A 959 11.13 -3.40 -16.02
N ALA A 960 11.80 -2.60 -16.85
CA ALA A 960 11.91 -1.15 -16.64
C ALA A 960 10.54 -0.44 -16.78
N THR A 961 9.74 -0.84 -17.77
CA THR A 961 8.39 -0.31 -17.97
C THR A 961 7.46 -0.66 -16.82
N GLU A 962 7.53 -1.89 -16.29
CA GLU A 962 6.80 -2.33 -15.09
C GLU A 962 7.20 -1.51 -13.85
N MET A 963 8.51 -1.31 -13.63
CA MET A 963 9.01 -0.49 -12.52
C MET A 963 8.57 0.98 -12.61
N ALA A 964 8.60 1.56 -13.81
CA ALA A 964 8.11 2.92 -14.01
C ALA A 964 6.59 3.00 -13.80
N ARG A 965 5.83 2.02 -14.28
CA ARG A 965 4.37 1.96 -14.10
C ARG A 965 3.98 1.87 -12.62
N ALA A 966 4.71 1.10 -11.82
CA ALA A 966 4.53 1.02 -10.37
C ALA A 966 4.70 2.38 -9.67
N LYS A 967 5.43 3.33 -10.30
CA LYS A 967 5.58 4.72 -9.85
C LYS A 967 4.67 5.70 -10.60
N GLY A 968 3.57 5.22 -11.18
CA GLY A 968 2.61 6.04 -11.92
C GLY A 968 3.16 6.65 -13.22
N SER A 969 4.25 6.09 -13.77
CA SER A 969 4.97 6.64 -14.92
C SER A 969 4.92 5.68 -16.12
N ALA A 970 4.62 6.18 -17.32
CA ALA A 970 4.57 5.34 -18.53
C ALA A 970 5.80 5.56 -19.42
N ILE A 971 6.55 4.48 -19.71
CA ILE A 971 7.69 4.51 -20.64
C ILE A 971 7.32 3.75 -21.92
N ALA A 972 7.04 4.47 -23.01
CA ALA A 972 6.61 3.87 -24.29
C ALA A 972 7.76 3.54 -25.26
N ASP A 973 8.89 4.26 -25.19
CA ASP A 973 9.95 4.22 -26.21
C ASP A 973 11.36 4.04 -25.64
N ILE A 974 11.53 3.27 -24.57
CA ILE A 974 12.84 3.09 -23.91
C ILE A 974 13.91 2.54 -24.86
N SER A 975 13.54 1.68 -25.83
CA SER A 975 14.47 1.10 -26.80
C SER A 975 14.92 2.09 -27.89
N LYS A 976 14.16 3.17 -28.10
CA LYS A 976 14.43 4.20 -29.11
C LYS A 976 15.16 5.43 -28.54
N LEU A 977 15.44 5.46 -27.24
CA LEU A 977 16.18 6.56 -26.63
C LEU A 977 17.59 6.65 -27.23
N ASP A 978 18.02 7.88 -27.55
CA ASP A 978 19.42 8.11 -27.94
C ASP A 978 20.36 7.94 -26.74
N ARG A 979 21.65 7.79 -27.03
CA ARG A 979 22.68 7.77 -25.99
C ARG A 979 22.61 9.05 -25.14
N GLY A 980 22.61 8.89 -23.82
CA GLY A 980 22.52 10.00 -22.87
C GLY A 980 21.11 10.54 -22.65
N GLN A 981 20.07 9.98 -23.30
CA GLN A 981 18.69 10.31 -22.97
C GLN A 981 18.13 9.32 -21.94
N PHE A 982 17.40 9.86 -20.97
CA PHE A 982 16.80 9.12 -19.87
C PHE A 982 15.38 9.60 -19.63
N TYR A 983 14.50 8.68 -19.25
CA TYR A 983 13.36 9.03 -18.43
C TYR A 983 13.80 9.09 -16.97
N VAL A 984 13.33 10.06 -16.22
CA VAL A 984 13.61 10.21 -14.80
C VAL A 984 12.30 10.34 -14.04
N THR A 985 12.23 9.72 -12.87
CA THR A 985 11.15 9.89 -11.90
C THR A 985 11.75 10.22 -10.53
N GLY A 986 11.18 11.21 -9.85
CA GLY A 986 11.59 11.67 -8.53
C GLY A 986 10.52 12.54 -7.89
N GLU A 987 10.56 12.67 -6.55
CA GLU A 987 9.51 13.37 -5.79
C GLU A 987 9.35 14.85 -6.17
N THR A 988 10.45 15.55 -6.49
CA THR A 988 10.44 17.00 -6.70
C THR A 988 10.06 17.44 -8.12
N PHE A 989 10.19 16.58 -9.14
CA PHE A 989 9.97 16.95 -10.54
C PHE A 989 9.08 15.98 -11.32
N GLY A 990 8.59 14.90 -10.69
CA GLY A 990 7.73 13.91 -11.32
C GLY A 990 8.42 13.13 -12.44
N PHE A 991 7.64 12.55 -13.35
CA PHE A 991 8.17 11.83 -14.50
C PHE A 991 8.51 12.77 -15.65
N ARG A 992 9.77 12.76 -16.10
CA ARG A 992 10.25 13.61 -17.19
C ARG A 992 11.23 12.88 -18.08
N ARG A 993 11.33 13.31 -19.33
CA ARG A 993 12.46 12.94 -20.20
C ARG A 993 13.54 14.00 -20.09
N MET A 994 14.80 13.59 -20.02
CA MET A 994 15.95 14.48 -19.98
C MET A 994 17.09 13.95 -20.85
N ARG A 995 17.95 14.85 -21.31
CA ARG A 995 19.27 14.50 -21.86
C ARG A 995 20.32 14.78 -20.80
N ALA A 996 21.01 13.75 -20.34
CA ALA A 996 22.12 13.90 -19.41
C ALA A 996 23.26 14.67 -20.09
N PRO A 997 23.90 15.63 -19.38
CA PRO A 997 25.08 16.27 -19.89
C PRO A 997 26.25 15.29 -19.87
N LEU A 998 27.32 15.64 -20.56
CA LEU A 998 28.57 14.91 -20.37
C LEU A 998 29.12 15.14 -18.94
N CYS A 999 29.87 14.15 -18.45
CA CYS A 999 30.58 14.27 -17.18
C CYS A 999 31.70 15.33 -17.26
N LEU A 1000 32.02 15.92 -16.12
CA LEU A 1000 33.06 16.94 -15.96
C LEU A 1000 34.47 16.34 -16.00
N SER A 1001 34.62 15.06 -15.64
CA SER A 1001 35.86 14.29 -15.76
C SER A 1001 35.95 13.51 -17.07
N HIS A 1002 37.17 13.23 -17.52
CA HIS A 1002 37.46 12.56 -18.78
C HIS A 1002 36.94 11.12 -18.81
N HIS A 1003 36.13 10.82 -19.83
CA HIS A 1003 35.52 9.49 -20.03
C HIS A 1003 35.74 8.98 -21.47
N PRO A 1004 36.90 8.33 -21.74
CA PRO A 1004 37.16 7.70 -23.03
C PRO A 1004 36.39 6.38 -23.18
N PRO A 1005 36.25 5.86 -24.42
CA PRO A 1005 35.48 4.64 -24.69
C PRO A 1005 36.12 3.34 -24.15
N SER A 1006 37.39 3.36 -23.75
CA SER A 1006 38.10 2.19 -23.23
C SER A 1006 38.39 2.32 -21.73
N PRO A 1007 38.17 1.26 -20.94
CA PRO A 1007 38.52 1.24 -19.52
C PRO A 1007 40.05 1.29 -19.33
N LEU A 1008 40.49 1.61 -18.12
CA LEU A 1008 41.91 1.59 -17.77
C LEU A 1008 42.44 0.15 -17.77
N ARG A 1009 43.70 -0.02 -18.20
CA ARG A 1009 44.47 -1.24 -17.96
C ARG A 1009 44.82 -1.35 -16.48
N LEU A 1010 45.09 -2.57 -16.03
CA LEU A 1010 45.47 -2.83 -14.63
C LEU A 1010 46.65 -1.96 -14.19
N GLU A 1011 47.68 -1.82 -15.03
CA GLU A 1011 48.87 -1.02 -14.73
C GLU A 1011 48.50 0.45 -14.52
N GLU A 1012 47.64 1.00 -15.36
CA GLU A 1012 47.21 2.40 -15.29
C GLU A 1012 46.34 2.70 -14.06
N VAL A 1013 45.60 1.70 -13.54
CA VAL A 1013 44.86 1.80 -12.27
C VAL A 1013 45.83 1.78 -11.10
N LEU A 1014 46.84 0.90 -11.12
CA LEU A 1014 47.84 0.80 -10.07
C LEU A 1014 48.69 2.08 -9.99
N ASP A 1015 49.09 2.65 -11.12
CA ASP A 1015 49.85 3.90 -11.17
C ASP A 1015 49.05 5.06 -10.57
N ARG A 1016 47.76 5.20 -10.92
CA ARG A 1016 46.87 6.20 -10.27
C ARG A 1016 46.73 6.01 -8.77
N ALA A 1017 46.70 4.76 -8.31
CA ALA A 1017 46.64 4.47 -6.89
C ALA A 1017 47.95 4.87 -6.15
N ARG A 1018 49.10 4.86 -6.85
CA ARG A 1018 50.40 5.31 -6.33
C ARG A 1018 50.53 6.83 -6.32
N ASP A 1019 50.13 7.50 -7.41
CA ASP A 1019 50.34 8.94 -7.65
C ASP A 1019 49.68 9.86 -6.60
N GLY A 1020 48.75 9.33 -5.79
CA GLY A 1020 48.16 10.08 -4.68
C GLY A 1020 48.90 9.97 -3.34
N ARG A 1021 50.00 9.22 -3.21
CA ARG A 1021 50.73 9.11 -1.94
C ARG A 1021 51.48 10.43 -1.70
N PRO A 1022 51.27 11.15 -0.58
CA PRO A 1022 52.29 12.07 -0.14
C PRO A 1022 53.56 11.25 0.16
N ASP A 1023 54.71 11.71 -0.35
CA ASP A 1023 56.02 11.19 0.04
C ASP A 1023 56.22 11.21 1.56
#